data_AF-G8A518-F1
#
_entry.id   AF-G8A518-F1
#
_cell.length_a   1.000
_cell.length_b   1.000
_cell.length_c   1.000
_cell.angle_alpha   90.00
_cell.angle_beta   90.00
_cell.angle_gamma   90.00
#
_symmetry.space_group_name_H-M   'P 1'
#
loop_
_entity.id
_entity.type
_entity.pdbx_description
1 polymer ?
#
loop_
_entity_poly.entity_id
_entity_poly.type
_entity_poly.pdbx_seq_one_letter_code
_entity_poly.pdbx_strand_id
1 'polypeptide(L)'
;MSLRWQVKEQVKHNKREDGHRGEYDETQVICPIEAARRQRRTEWNVNATGDWEHLIGVCMDSDRRPVNRRAVHSEVASVKSAFSLKFNSAIWISTTGVQFVVGWWYRKSAVFYLPAGWFGPIQWCFAFPFAPKGSVSVGMWQMACKRVIKIGERVVKDLCVNLEPTTEAETVKAKASRGIPVDECCVKIHSQVADKAQAVILTDDALQFIAAIHRTFESTRQSLLAARQDAQRKFDSGVALDFPPETANVRAEASWHCAPPAPGLEDRRVEITGPTDRKMVINALNSGAKTFMADFEDSSAPTFANMVNGQLNLHDAVRRQIDFESNGKAYKLSEKPATLIVRPRGWHLDEPRVSVDNSPVSGSLFDFGLYFYHNAKELVKRGSGPYFYLPKIEHYLEARLWNDVFLFSQSYIGIPHNTIRGTVLIETLPAGFQMEEILFELRNHSSGLNCGRWDYIFSFIKKRRADRTAILPDRKDVTMTVGFMDAYVRLLIQTCHKRKVAAMGGMSAQIPIKDDAKANEIAMEKVRADKLREVTAGHDGTWIAHPLINKIAMEVFNANMLGPNQYHIRREDVRVAAADLLNTKVPGEITTEGVKSNISTALAYTAAWVGGNGCIPLNYLMEDAATAEITRVQLWQWVHYQSRLETGEIITKELLDAWTDELAPGIKKLAPGVQDGDLKIAVDYLKGQIRQQWPSDFLTSDLMPYLAAKDGVDPKFTRAALTHKPTPDLIHSLSVTSYFPPRAGLPGELVAPRCVHSGDDGTTRSPFILPLFFSICDCAEKIGPTEGFEFDICEIKADSAGIVSFASTEKPEGTIRQI
;
A
#
# COMPACT_ATOMS: atom_id res chain seq x y z
N MET A 1 -14.45 36.19 -42.68
CA MET A 1 -13.46 35.38 -43.44
C MET A 1 -13.55 33.95 -42.93
N SER A 2 -14.52 33.19 -43.47
CA SER A 2 -14.31 32.00 -44.32
C SER A 2 -13.73 30.82 -43.51
N LEU A 3 -14.44 29.73 -43.14
CA LEU A 3 -15.63 29.09 -43.69
C LEU A 3 -16.70 28.83 -42.61
N ARG A 4 -17.82 29.55 -42.72
CA ARG A 4 -19.15 29.20 -42.18
C ARG A 4 -20.16 29.66 -43.22
N TRP A 5 -20.17 29.02 -44.39
CA TRP A 5 -21.10 29.33 -45.48
C TRP A 5 -21.10 28.17 -46.49
N GLN A 6 -21.86 27.10 -46.22
CA GLN A 6 -22.34 26.15 -47.25
C GLN A 6 -23.35 25.13 -46.69
N VAL A 7 -24.33 25.61 -45.92
CA VAL A 7 -25.60 24.91 -45.71
C VAL A 7 -26.70 25.94 -45.94
N LYS A 8 -26.96 26.25 -47.22
CA LYS A 8 -28.15 26.96 -47.76
C LYS A 8 -27.91 27.28 -49.23
N GLU A 9 -27.96 26.27 -50.10
CA GLU A 9 -28.36 26.42 -51.52
C GLU A 9 -28.48 25.04 -52.19
N GLN A 10 -29.50 24.27 -51.80
CA GLN A 10 -30.01 23.17 -52.64
C GLN A 10 -31.49 22.87 -52.33
N VAL A 11 -32.23 23.93 -51.98
CA VAL A 11 -33.69 23.93 -51.90
C VAL A 11 -34.15 25.23 -52.56
N LYS A 12 -34.21 25.22 -53.90
CA LYS A 12 -35.01 26.08 -54.80
C LYS A 12 -34.45 26.03 -56.23
N HIS A 13 -34.62 24.91 -56.92
CA HIS A 13 -34.87 24.94 -58.37
C HIS A 13 -35.47 23.59 -58.81
N ASN A 14 -36.79 23.47 -58.64
CA ASN A 14 -37.73 22.93 -59.63
C ASN A 14 -39.12 22.84 -59.00
N LYS A 15 -39.88 23.93 -59.15
CA LYS A 15 -41.32 23.85 -59.30
C LYS A 15 -41.56 23.74 -60.81
N ARG A 16 -42.26 22.69 -61.24
CA ARG A 16 -43.40 22.69 -62.17
C ARG A 16 -43.51 21.34 -62.89
N GLU A 17 -44.75 21.06 -63.25
CA GLU A 17 -45.24 19.99 -64.14
C GLU A 17 -45.70 18.69 -63.47
N ASP A 18 -47.01 18.72 -63.21
CA ASP A 18 -48.02 17.80 -63.74
C ASP A 18 -48.25 16.46 -63.04
N GLY A 19 -49.52 16.30 -62.64
CA GLY A 19 -50.02 15.13 -61.97
C GLY A 19 -50.66 14.13 -62.93
N HIS A 20 -50.89 12.92 -62.41
CA HIS A 20 -52.06 12.11 -62.73
C HIS A 20 -52.26 11.05 -61.64
N ARG A 21 -53.54 10.75 -61.43
CA ARG A 21 -54.09 9.76 -60.48
C ARG A 21 -53.66 8.33 -60.85
N GLY A 22 -53.52 7.48 -59.84
CA GLY A 22 -53.48 6.03 -59.96
C GLY A 22 -53.41 5.39 -58.58
N GLU A 23 -54.35 4.50 -58.30
CA GLU A 23 -54.71 3.90 -57.01
C GLU A 23 -54.16 2.45 -56.91
N TYR A 24 -54.08 1.89 -55.70
CA TYR A 24 -53.72 0.48 -55.30
C TYR A 24 -52.21 0.11 -55.31
N ASP A 25 -51.62 -0.63 -54.37
CA ASP A 25 -52.02 -1.34 -53.15
C ASP A 25 -50.76 -1.55 -52.26
N GLU A 26 -50.94 -1.85 -50.98
CA GLU A 26 -49.91 -2.02 -49.95
C GLU A 26 -48.94 -3.19 -50.24
N THR A 27 -47.62 -2.97 -50.12
CA THR A 27 -46.66 -3.77 -49.32
C THR A 27 -45.19 -3.42 -49.63
N GLN A 28 -44.38 -3.37 -48.56
CA GLN A 28 -42.90 -3.36 -48.54
C GLN A 28 -42.14 -2.14 -49.10
N VAL A 29 -41.69 -1.26 -48.21
CA VAL A 29 -40.55 -0.35 -48.48
C VAL A 29 -39.54 -0.45 -47.33
N ILE A 30 -38.41 -1.10 -47.63
CA ILE A 30 -37.17 -1.08 -46.85
C ILE A 30 -36.46 0.26 -47.10
N CYS A 31 -36.00 0.89 -46.01
CA CYS A 31 -35.40 2.22 -45.96
C CYS A 31 -33.96 2.24 -46.57
N PRO A 32 -33.59 3.28 -47.33
CA PRO A 32 -32.30 3.40 -48.03
C PRO A 32 -31.14 3.87 -47.13
N ILE A 33 -30.82 3.08 -46.10
CA ILE A 33 -29.64 3.29 -45.22
C ILE A 33 -28.52 2.26 -45.52
N GLU A 34 -28.82 1.21 -46.28
CA GLU A 34 -27.84 0.14 -46.60
C GLU A 34 -27.02 0.42 -47.87
N ALA A 35 -27.43 1.34 -48.74
CA ALA A 35 -26.69 1.67 -49.96
C ALA A 35 -25.45 2.56 -49.69
N ALA A 36 -25.42 3.33 -48.60
CA ALA A 36 -24.30 4.23 -48.28
C ALA A 36 -23.17 3.58 -47.47
N ARG A 37 -23.37 2.34 -46.96
CA ARG A 37 -22.34 1.58 -46.21
C ARG A 37 -21.41 0.75 -47.09
N ARG A 38 -21.75 0.52 -48.37
CA ARG A 38 -20.99 -0.34 -49.28
C ARG A 38 -19.83 0.33 -50.02
N GLN A 39 -19.67 1.65 -49.96
CA GLN A 39 -18.69 2.36 -50.78
C GLN A 39 -17.44 2.88 -50.03
N ARG A 40 -17.27 2.51 -48.75
CA ARG A 40 -16.11 2.94 -47.94
C ARG A 40 -15.25 1.79 -47.41
N ARG A 41 -15.32 0.62 -48.04
CA ARG A 41 -14.57 -0.58 -47.65
C ARG A 41 -13.97 -1.29 -48.88
N THR A 42 -13.31 -0.54 -49.75
CA THR A 42 -12.46 -1.07 -50.83
C THR A 42 -11.34 -0.09 -51.10
N GLU A 43 -10.40 -0.02 -50.17
CA GLU A 43 -9.00 0.39 -50.34
C GLU A 43 -8.35 0.02 -49.00
N TRP A 44 -7.18 -0.64 -49.03
CA TRP A 44 -6.51 -1.37 -47.94
C TRP A 44 -6.83 -2.88 -47.82
N ASN A 45 -6.53 -3.62 -48.89
CA ASN A 45 -5.86 -4.93 -48.79
C ASN A 45 -4.35 -4.62 -48.92
N VAL A 46 -3.42 -5.10 -48.08
CA VAL A 46 -2.77 -6.43 -48.02
C VAL A 46 -1.82 -6.30 -46.79
N ASN A 47 -1.68 -7.15 -45.75
CA ASN A 47 -1.62 -8.60 -45.63
C ASN A 47 -1.78 -9.04 -44.15
N ALA A 48 -2.21 -10.30 -43.95
CA ALA A 48 -2.15 -11.13 -42.73
C ALA A 48 -3.35 -11.08 -41.73
N THR A 49 -4.53 -11.56 -42.16
CA THR A 49 -5.53 -12.16 -41.25
C THR A 49 -6.35 -13.22 -41.99
N GLY A 50 -5.86 -14.45 -42.00
CA GLY A 50 -6.53 -15.61 -42.59
C GLY A 50 -7.10 -16.59 -41.56
N ASP A 51 -7.47 -16.14 -40.36
CA ASP A 51 -7.87 -17.06 -39.28
C ASP A 51 -9.08 -16.62 -38.42
N TRP A 52 -9.78 -15.55 -38.80
CA TRP A 52 -10.87 -14.99 -37.98
C TRP A 52 -12.30 -15.30 -38.47
N GLU A 53 -12.51 -15.57 -39.76
CA GLU A 53 -13.86 -15.90 -40.25
C GLU A 53 -14.26 -17.37 -39.98
N HIS A 54 -13.29 -18.27 -39.83
CA HIS A 54 -13.56 -19.66 -39.43
C HIS A 54 -13.98 -19.78 -37.95
N LEU A 55 -13.44 -18.91 -37.09
CA LEU A 55 -13.74 -18.88 -35.65
C LEU A 55 -15.12 -18.30 -35.32
N ILE A 56 -15.66 -17.40 -36.14
CA ILE A 56 -17.00 -16.84 -35.93
C ILE A 56 -18.09 -17.85 -36.34
N GLY A 57 -17.84 -18.65 -37.38
CA GLY A 57 -18.75 -19.73 -37.79
C GLY A 57 -18.82 -20.90 -36.79
N VAL A 58 -17.73 -21.19 -36.08
CA VAL A 58 -17.67 -22.27 -35.08
C VAL A 58 -18.33 -21.86 -33.75
N CYS A 59 -18.29 -20.58 -33.39
CA CYS A 59 -18.92 -20.09 -32.15
C CYS A 59 -20.45 -20.01 -32.20
N MET A 60 -21.07 -19.93 -33.39
CA MET A 60 -22.54 -19.89 -33.50
C MET A 60 -23.21 -21.27 -33.60
N ASP A 61 -22.46 -22.36 -33.79
CA ASP A 61 -23.01 -23.73 -33.88
C ASP A 61 -22.73 -24.59 -32.62
N SER A 62 -22.11 -24.02 -31.58
CA SER A 62 -21.73 -24.72 -30.35
C SER A 62 -22.86 -24.83 -29.30
N ASP A 63 -23.99 -24.15 -29.48
CA ASP A 63 -25.05 -24.06 -28.46
C ASP A 63 -26.09 -25.19 -28.50
N ARG A 64 -25.87 -26.27 -29.27
CA ARG A 64 -26.88 -27.36 -29.42
C ARG A 64 -26.40 -28.80 -29.32
N ARG A 65 -25.22 -29.11 -28.76
CA ARG A 65 -24.84 -30.52 -28.52
C ARG A 65 -24.28 -30.74 -27.10
N PRO A 66 -24.72 -31.78 -26.37
CA PRO A 66 -24.07 -32.17 -25.12
C PRO A 66 -22.69 -32.75 -25.46
N VAL A 67 -21.63 -31.96 -25.28
CA VAL A 67 -20.25 -32.39 -25.48
C VAL A 67 -19.87 -33.36 -24.36
N ASN A 68 -19.45 -34.58 -24.75
CA ASN A 68 -19.09 -35.66 -23.84
C ASN A 68 -17.79 -35.31 -23.09
N ARG A 69 -17.93 -34.80 -21.86
CA ARG A 69 -16.86 -34.31 -20.98
C ARG A 69 -15.69 -35.32 -20.79
N ARG A 70 -15.93 -36.63 -21.00
CA ARG A 70 -14.89 -37.68 -20.92
C ARG A 70 -13.89 -37.63 -22.08
N ALA A 71 -14.31 -37.27 -23.28
CA ALA A 71 -13.43 -37.24 -24.45
C ALA A 71 -12.35 -36.15 -24.30
N VAL A 72 -12.76 -34.94 -23.90
CA VAL A 72 -11.86 -33.80 -23.66
C VAL A 72 -10.87 -34.09 -22.53
N HIS A 73 -11.31 -34.75 -21.45
CA HIS A 73 -10.40 -35.15 -20.37
C HIS A 73 -9.36 -36.18 -20.82
N SER A 74 -9.71 -37.12 -21.71
CA SER A 74 -8.77 -38.11 -22.24
C SER A 74 -7.70 -37.46 -23.13
N GLU A 75 -8.10 -36.46 -23.91
CA GLU A 75 -7.21 -35.74 -24.82
C GLU A 75 -6.22 -34.86 -24.03
N VAL A 76 -6.71 -34.11 -23.04
CA VAL A 76 -5.86 -33.30 -22.13
C VAL A 76 -4.90 -34.17 -21.31
N ALA A 77 -5.33 -35.36 -20.86
CA ALA A 77 -4.46 -36.29 -20.15
C ALA A 77 -3.34 -36.83 -21.05
N SER A 78 -3.65 -37.12 -22.32
CA SER A 78 -2.66 -37.58 -23.30
C SER A 78 -1.60 -36.50 -23.61
N VAL A 79 -2.04 -35.25 -23.77
CA VAL A 79 -1.15 -34.11 -24.04
C VAL A 79 -0.24 -33.82 -22.84
N LYS A 80 -0.77 -33.89 -21.61
CA LYS A 80 0.05 -33.76 -20.39
C LYS A 80 1.10 -34.86 -20.26
N SER A 81 0.74 -36.11 -20.56
CA SER A 81 1.66 -37.24 -20.51
C SER A 81 2.78 -37.09 -21.55
N ALA A 82 2.44 -36.71 -22.79
CA ALA A 82 3.40 -36.48 -23.86
C ALA A 82 4.34 -35.31 -23.57
N PHE A 83 3.83 -34.22 -22.98
CA PHE A 83 4.65 -33.08 -22.56
C PHE A 83 5.61 -33.45 -21.44
N SER A 84 5.12 -34.15 -20.40
CA SER A 84 5.94 -34.59 -19.27
C SER A 84 7.08 -35.52 -19.72
N LEU A 85 6.80 -36.44 -20.65
CA LEU A 85 7.82 -37.33 -21.20
C LEU A 85 8.91 -36.55 -21.97
N LYS A 86 8.52 -35.60 -22.82
CA LYS A 86 9.47 -34.76 -23.58
C LYS A 86 10.30 -33.87 -22.66
N PHE A 87 9.66 -33.26 -21.66
CA PHE A 87 10.32 -32.37 -20.70
C PHE A 87 11.32 -33.12 -19.80
N ASN A 88 10.92 -34.27 -19.25
CA ASN A 88 11.81 -35.10 -18.44
C ASN A 88 12.98 -35.67 -19.27
N SER A 89 12.74 -36.02 -20.53
CA SER A 89 13.80 -36.45 -21.45
C SER A 89 14.79 -35.32 -21.73
N ALA A 90 14.30 -34.08 -21.93
CA ALA A 90 15.15 -32.91 -22.14
C ALA A 90 16.02 -32.58 -20.92
N ILE A 91 15.45 -32.66 -19.71
CA ILE A 91 16.21 -32.50 -18.46
C ILE A 91 17.26 -33.59 -18.31
N TRP A 92 16.94 -34.84 -18.63
CA TRP A 92 17.91 -35.93 -18.54
C TRP A 92 19.07 -35.74 -19.53
N ILE A 93 18.78 -35.31 -20.76
CA ILE A 93 19.81 -35.02 -21.78
C ILE A 93 20.71 -33.85 -21.32
N SER A 94 20.13 -32.77 -20.79
CA SER A 94 20.91 -31.59 -20.37
C SER A 94 21.75 -31.84 -19.11
N THR A 95 21.23 -32.60 -18.16
CA THR A 95 21.90 -32.85 -16.87
C THR A 95 22.83 -34.05 -16.91
N THR A 96 22.44 -35.13 -17.58
CA THR A 96 23.17 -36.40 -17.58
C THR A 96 23.90 -36.62 -18.90
N GLY A 97 23.27 -36.33 -20.03
CA GLY A 97 23.87 -36.47 -21.37
C GLY A 97 25.12 -35.60 -21.54
N VAL A 98 25.04 -34.32 -21.15
CA VAL A 98 26.20 -33.41 -21.21
C VAL A 98 27.37 -33.89 -20.35
N GLN A 99 27.11 -34.47 -19.18
CA GLN A 99 28.17 -35.02 -18.31
C GLN A 99 28.92 -36.18 -18.95
N PHE A 100 28.22 -37.06 -19.69
CA PHE A 100 28.85 -38.15 -20.43
C PHE A 100 29.71 -37.63 -21.58
N VAL A 101 29.24 -36.63 -22.32
CA VAL A 101 30.00 -36.02 -23.43
C VAL A 101 31.27 -35.36 -22.89
N VAL A 102 31.17 -34.57 -21.82
CA VAL A 102 32.33 -33.93 -21.18
C VAL A 102 33.30 -34.97 -20.63
N GLY A 103 32.80 -36.00 -19.94
CA GLY A 103 33.63 -37.09 -19.41
C GLY A 103 34.36 -37.89 -20.49
N TRP A 104 33.71 -38.11 -21.64
CA TRP A 104 34.33 -38.77 -22.80
C TRP A 104 35.36 -37.89 -23.50
N TRP A 105 35.02 -36.62 -23.76
CA TRP A 105 35.88 -35.67 -24.48
C TRP A 105 37.20 -35.42 -23.76
N TYR A 106 37.15 -35.27 -22.43
CA TYR A 106 38.32 -35.00 -21.59
C TYR A 106 38.89 -36.25 -20.92
N ARG A 107 38.55 -37.45 -21.39
CA ARG A 107 38.94 -38.71 -20.74
C ARG A 107 40.46 -38.88 -20.56
N LYS A 108 41.28 -38.26 -21.43
CA LYS A 108 42.75 -38.32 -21.41
C LYS A 108 43.42 -37.11 -20.74
N SER A 109 42.64 -36.13 -20.30
CA SER A 109 43.16 -34.89 -19.70
C SER A 109 43.15 -34.96 -18.18
N ALA A 110 44.24 -34.53 -17.57
CA ALA A 110 44.31 -34.34 -16.12
C ALA A 110 43.49 -33.10 -15.71
N VAL A 111 42.67 -33.20 -14.67
CA VAL A 111 42.06 -32.00 -14.05
C VAL A 111 43.12 -31.21 -13.28
N PHE A 112 43.95 -31.92 -12.52
CA PHE A 112 45.17 -31.42 -11.89
C PHE A 112 46.10 -32.59 -11.54
N TYR A 113 47.39 -32.28 -11.34
CA TYR A 113 48.41 -33.24 -10.92
C TYR A 113 48.55 -33.26 -9.41
N LEU A 114 48.78 -34.45 -8.85
CA LEU A 114 48.96 -34.64 -7.42
C LEU A 114 50.46 -34.49 -7.05
N PRO A 115 50.79 -33.81 -5.94
CA PRO A 115 52.16 -33.75 -5.43
C PRO A 115 52.75 -35.14 -5.18
N ALA A 116 54.05 -35.31 -5.49
CA ALA A 116 54.72 -36.59 -5.32
C ALA A 116 54.74 -37.03 -3.84
N GLY A 117 54.31 -38.26 -3.56
CA GLY A 117 54.39 -38.88 -2.23
C GLY A 117 53.16 -38.74 -1.33
N TRP A 118 52.18 -37.88 -1.65
CA TRP A 118 51.01 -37.64 -0.78
C TRP A 118 50.08 -38.85 -0.58
N PHE A 119 49.87 -39.65 -1.62
CA PHE A 119 48.84 -40.70 -1.61
C PHE A 119 49.39 -42.13 -1.78
N GLY A 120 50.73 -42.29 -1.75
CA GLY A 120 51.40 -43.58 -1.85
C GLY A 120 50.88 -44.46 -3.01
N PRO A 121 50.72 -45.79 -2.81
CA PRO A 121 50.30 -46.71 -3.87
C PRO A 121 48.87 -46.48 -4.39
N ILE A 122 48.03 -45.72 -3.66
CA ILE A 122 46.63 -45.46 -4.01
C ILE A 122 46.52 -44.39 -5.11
N GLN A 123 47.61 -43.65 -5.40
CA GLN A 123 47.64 -42.57 -6.39
C GLN A 123 47.15 -43.00 -7.79
N TRP A 124 47.34 -44.27 -8.16
CA TRP A 124 46.86 -44.81 -9.44
C TRP A 124 45.32 -44.82 -9.56
N CYS A 125 44.60 -44.98 -8.46
CA CYS A 125 43.13 -45.02 -8.47
C CYS A 125 42.52 -43.69 -8.93
N PHE A 126 43.16 -42.57 -8.60
CA PHE A 126 42.67 -41.24 -8.99
C PHE A 126 42.79 -40.96 -10.49
N ALA A 127 43.68 -41.69 -11.18
CA ALA A 127 43.89 -41.56 -12.62
C ALA A 127 42.95 -42.46 -13.45
N PHE A 128 42.25 -43.41 -12.82
CA PHE A 128 41.32 -44.31 -13.51
C PHE A 128 40.09 -43.54 -14.05
N PRO A 129 39.57 -43.85 -15.25
CA PRO A 129 40.00 -44.93 -16.15
C PRO A 129 41.11 -44.57 -17.17
N PHE A 130 41.37 -43.29 -17.49
CA PHE A 130 42.18 -42.93 -18.68
C PHE A 130 43.11 -41.71 -18.52
N ALA A 131 43.29 -41.17 -17.31
CA ALA A 131 44.17 -40.02 -17.08
C ALA A 131 45.65 -40.44 -16.85
N PRO A 132 46.63 -39.54 -17.05
CA PRO A 132 48.04 -39.81 -16.78
C PRO A 132 48.31 -40.22 -15.32
N LYS A 133 49.28 -41.12 -15.10
CA LYS A 133 49.69 -41.53 -13.75
C LYS A 133 50.10 -40.30 -12.93
N GLY A 134 49.57 -40.20 -11.72
CA GLY A 134 49.82 -39.07 -10.83
C GLY A 134 48.87 -37.88 -10.98
N SER A 135 47.77 -38.04 -11.71
CA SER A 135 46.74 -37.01 -11.88
C SER A 135 45.35 -37.49 -11.48
N VAL A 136 44.42 -36.54 -11.33
CA VAL A 136 43.00 -36.82 -11.09
C VAL A 136 42.24 -36.80 -12.41
N SER A 137 41.53 -37.90 -12.71
CA SER A 137 40.68 -38.00 -13.90
C SER A 137 39.41 -37.17 -13.74
N VAL A 138 38.87 -36.70 -14.86
CA VAL A 138 37.58 -35.97 -14.89
C VAL A 138 36.45 -36.80 -14.26
N GLY A 139 36.45 -38.11 -14.46
CA GLY A 139 35.48 -39.02 -13.85
C GLY A 139 35.60 -39.09 -12.33
N MET A 140 36.83 -39.16 -11.81
CA MET A 140 37.07 -39.13 -10.37
C MET A 140 36.66 -37.80 -9.74
N TRP A 141 36.98 -36.69 -10.41
CA TRP A 141 36.58 -35.35 -9.98
C TRP A 141 35.06 -35.16 -9.96
N GLN A 142 34.36 -35.60 -11.02
CA GLN A 142 32.89 -35.57 -11.08
C GLN A 142 32.25 -36.40 -9.96
N MET A 143 32.82 -37.57 -9.62
CA MET A 143 32.34 -38.37 -8.49
C MET A 143 32.53 -37.65 -7.15
N ALA A 144 33.66 -36.99 -6.94
CA ALA A 144 33.91 -36.20 -5.74
C ALA A 144 32.91 -35.05 -5.60
N CYS A 145 32.71 -34.24 -6.65
CA CYS A 145 31.72 -33.16 -6.65
C CYS A 145 30.30 -33.68 -6.39
N LYS A 146 29.89 -34.79 -7.01
CA LYS A 146 28.57 -35.40 -6.78
C LYS A 146 28.40 -35.88 -5.33
N ARG A 147 29.45 -36.40 -4.70
CA ARG A 147 29.41 -36.77 -3.27
C ARG A 147 29.28 -35.55 -2.38
N VAL A 148 30.02 -34.48 -2.63
CA VAL A 148 29.93 -33.23 -1.86
C VAL A 148 28.52 -32.64 -1.97
N ILE A 149 27.94 -32.58 -3.17
CA ILE A 149 26.56 -32.09 -3.37
C ILE A 149 25.55 -32.97 -2.63
N LYS A 150 25.68 -34.31 -2.68
CA LYS A 150 24.80 -35.23 -1.94
C LYS A 150 24.97 -35.15 -0.41
N ILE A 151 26.16 -34.78 0.07
CA ILE A 151 26.39 -34.52 1.49
C ILE A 151 25.75 -33.18 1.87
N GLY A 152 25.90 -32.14 1.05
CA GLY A 152 25.21 -30.87 1.22
C GLY A 152 23.69 -31.01 1.22
N GLU A 153 23.13 -31.82 0.31
CA GLU A 153 21.70 -32.17 0.30
C GLU A 153 21.28 -32.87 1.59
N ARG A 154 22.10 -33.77 2.13
CA ARG A 154 21.85 -34.42 3.42
C ARG A 154 21.92 -33.46 4.60
N VAL A 155 22.88 -32.54 4.61
CA VAL A 155 23.00 -31.51 5.67
C VAL A 155 21.82 -30.53 5.60
N VAL A 156 21.39 -30.15 4.41
CA VAL A 156 20.18 -29.33 4.21
C VAL A 156 18.94 -30.10 4.63
N LYS A 157 18.82 -31.38 4.28
CA LYS A 157 17.72 -32.24 4.75
C LYS A 157 17.75 -32.40 6.25
N ASP A 158 18.89 -32.67 6.89
CA ASP A 158 18.98 -32.81 8.35
C ASP A 158 18.70 -31.47 9.09
N LEU A 159 19.00 -30.32 8.47
CA LEU A 159 18.59 -29.00 8.97
C LEU A 159 17.10 -28.70 8.74
N CYS A 160 16.48 -29.30 7.72
CA CYS A 160 15.06 -29.14 7.41
C CYS A 160 14.16 -30.21 8.05
N VAL A 161 14.70 -31.37 8.46
CA VAL A 161 13.96 -32.57 8.93
C VAL A 161 13.71 -32.56 10.45
N ASN A 162 13.76 -31.40 11.11
CA ASN A 162 12.98 -31.20 12.34
C ASN A 162 11.48 -30.96 12.06
N LEU A 163 11.05 -31.10 10.81
CA LEU A 163 9.66 -31.24 10.43
C LEU A 163 9.61 -32.30 9.32
N GLU A 164 9.12 -33.50 9.61
CA GLU A 164 8.11 -34.15 8.75
C GLU A 164 7.52 -35.45 9.35
N PRO A 165 6.27 -35.79 8.97
CA PRO A 165 5.45 -36.86 9.55
C PRO A 165 5.62 -38.21 8.84
N THR A 166 5.13 -39.26 9.50
CA THR A 166 5.19 -40.66 9.06
C THR A 166 4.28 -41.00 7.88
N THR A 167 4.83 -41.85 7.01
CA THR A 167 4.27 -42.46 5.80
C THR A 167 3.05 -43.35 6.04
N GLU A 168 1.91 -43.01 5.42
CA GLU A 168 0.87 -43.98 5.00
C GLU A 168 0.23 -43.50 3.69
N ALA A 169 0.85 -43.87 2.56
CA ALA A 169 0.40 -43.47 1.23
C ALA A 169 0.16 -44.69 0.32
N GLU A 170 -0.67 -45.64 0.73
CA GLU A 170 -1.12 -46.72 -0.17
C GLU A 170 -2.62 -47.08 -0.07
N THR A 171 -3.39 -46.51 0.86
CA THR A 171 -4.83 -46.79 1.03
C THR A 171 -5.79 -45.75 0.41
N VAL A 172 -5.28 -44.72 -0.26
CA VAL A 172 -6.10 -43.57 -0.70
C VAL A 172 -6.93 -43.83 -1.97
N LYS A 173 -6.66 -44.87 -2.76
CA LYS A 173 -7.43 -45.10 -4.01
C LYS A 173 -8.82 -45.75 -3.85
N ALA A 174 -9.20 -46.22 -2.66
CA ALA A 174 -10.50 -46.88 -2.43
C ALA A 174 -11.54 -46.04 -1.65
N LYS A 175 -11.19 -44.83 -1.18
CA LYS A 175 -12.07 -43.96 -0.36
C LYS A 175 -12.75 -42.82 -1.12
N ALA A 176 -12.80 -42.87 -2.46
CA ALA A 176 -13.42 -41.82 -3.29
C ALA A 176 -14.97 -41.89 -3.35
N SER A 177 -15.65 -42.65 -2.49
CA SER A 177 -17.12 -42.76 -2.47
C SER A 177 -17.78 -42.57 -1.11
N ARG A 178 -17.06 -42.08 -0.10
CA ARG A 178 -17.65 -41.61 1.17
C ARG A 178 -16.98 -40.30 1.58
N GLY A 179 -17.81 -39.29 1.85
CA GLY A 179 -17.38 -37.92 2.15
C GLY A 179 -16.21 -37.88 3.14
N ILE A 180 -15.15 -37.20 2.73
CA ILE A 180 -14.05 -36.81 3.59
C ILE A 180 -14.51 -35.52 4.29
N PRO A 181 -14.34 -35.39 5.63
CA PRO A 181 -14.62 -34.13 6.30
C PRO A 181 -13.68 -33.06 5.71
N VAL A 182 -14.26 -31.93 5.33
CA VAL A 182 -13.53 -30.72 4.96
C VAL A 182 -12.65 -30.36 6.17
N ASP A 183 -11.34 -30.20 5.96
CA ASP A 183 -10.42 -29.73 7.00
C ASP A 183 -11.05 -28.53 7.72
N GLU A 184 -11.00 -28.54 9.06
CA GLU A 184 -11.50 -27.46 9.91
C GLU A 184 -11.03 -26.10 9.35
N CYS A 185 -12.00 -25.23 9.08
CA CYS A 185 -11.78 -23.99 8.34
C CYS A 185 -10.60 -23.21 8.93
N CYS A 186 -9.56 -23.02 8.11
CA CYS A 186 -8.32 -22.35 8.50
C CYS A 186 -8.48 -20.85 8.76
N VAL A 187 -9.66 -20.30 8.47
CA VAL A 187 -10.04 -18.92 8.79
C VAL A 187 -10.81 -18.91 10.10
N LYS A 188 -10.35 -18.12 11.07
CA LYS A 188 -11.01 -17.94 12.36
C LYS A 188 -11.46 -16.50 12.51
N ILE A 189 -12.72 -16.33 12.89
CA ILE A 189 -13.31 -15.04 13.28
C ILE A 189 -13.31 -15.00 14.81
N HIS A 190 -12.61 -14.02 15.38
CA HIS A 190 -12.40 -13.87 16.83
C HIS A 190 -13.46 -12.99 17.51
N SER A 191 -14.28 -12.27 16.74
CA SER A 191 -15.31 -11.36 17.27
C SER A 191 -16.72 -11.77 16.84
N GLN A 192 -17.67 -11.66 17.76
CA GLN A 192 -19.10 -11.93 17.53
C GLN A 192 -19.92 -10.65 17.25
N VAL A 193 -19.27 -9.50 17.13
CA VAL A 193 -19.93 -8.20 16.93
C VAL A 193 -20.52 -8.10 15.52
N ALA A 194 -21.73 -7.54 15.40
CA ALA A 194 -22.44 -7.37 14.12
C ALA A 194 -22.76 -8.71 13.40
N ASP A 195 -23.17 -9.72 14.17
CA ASP A 195 -23.61 -11.06 13.73
C ASP A 195 -24.44 -11.08 12.43
N LYS A 196 -25.45 -10.20 12.32
CA LYS A 196 -26.32 -10.11 11.13
C LYS A 196 -25.55 -9.71 9.88
N ALA A 197 -24.62 -8.76 10.00
CA ALA A 197 -23.80 -8.32 8.89
C ALA A 197 -22.73 -9.37 8.56
N GLN A 198 -22.16 -10.03 9.57
CA GLN A 198 -21.23 -11.15 9.38
C GLN A 198 -21.87 -12.27 8.55
N ALA A 199 -23.12 -12.65 8.85
CA ALA A 199 -23.81 -13.74 8.14
C ALA A 199 -23.98 -13.47 6.63
N VAL A 200 -24.04 -12.21 6.21
CA VAL A 200 -24.16 -11.82 4.80
C VAL A 200 -22.80 -11.64 4.14
N ILE A 201 -21.83 -11.07 4.85
CA ILE A 201 -20.55 -10.63 4.28
C ILE A 201 -19.43 -11.66 4.46
N LEU A 202 -19.39 -12.36 5.59
CA LEU A 202 -18.36 -13.34 5.92
C LEU A 202 -18.84 -14.76 5.56
N THR A 203 -19.30 -14.94 4.32
CA THR A 203 -19.69 -16.26 3.80
C THR A 203 -18.48 -17.15 3.59
N ASP A 204 -18.67 -18.47 3.58
CA ASP A 204 -17.57 -19.44 3.41
C ASP A 204 -16.73 -19.15 2.15
N ASP A 205 -17.38 -18.87 1.02
CA ASP A 205 -16.65 -18.58 -0.22
C ASP A 205 -15.88 -17.24 -0.17
N ALA A 206 -16.43 -16.23 0.50
CA ALA A 206 -15.75 -14.96 0.70
C ALA A 206 -14.53 -15.14 1.62
N LEU A 207 -14.66 -15.93 2.69
CA LEU A 207 -13.55 -16.25 3.59
C LEU A 207 -12.49 -17.11 2.91
N GLN A 208 -12.87 -18.04 2.03
CA GLN A 208 -11.93 -18.80 1.19
C GLN A 208 -11.15 -17.86 0.26
N PHE A 209 -11.81 -16.88 -0.35
CA PHE A 209 -11.14 -15.87 -1.15
C PHE A 209 -10.17 -15.02 -0.32
N ILE A 210 -10.57 -14.57 0.88
CA ILE A 210 -9.70 -13.86 1.82
C ILE A 210 -8.48 -14.72 2.19
N ALA A 211 -8.67 -16.00 2.49
CA ALA A 211 -7.57 -16.91 2.79
C ALA A 211 -6.60 -17.06 1.59
N ALA A 212 -7.14 -17.14 0.37
CA ALA A 212 -6.34 -17.27 -0.84
C ALA A 212 -5.48 -16.02 -1.09
N ILE A 213 -6.04 -14.81 -0.99
CA ILE A 213 -5.25 -13.58 -1.14
C ILE A 213 -4.26 -13.39 0.00
N HIS A 214 -4.63 -13.74 1.24
CA HIS A 214 -3.73 -13.64 2.39
C HIS A 214 -2.50 -14.53 2.21
N ARG A 215 -2.70 -15.82 1.94
CA ARG A 215 -1.61 -16.79 1.73
C ARG A 215 -0.69 -16.42 0.57
N THR A 216 -1.23 -15.77 -0.45
CA THR A 216 -0.46 -15.39 -1.64
C THR A 216 0.38 -14.13 -1.41
N PHE A 217 -0.14 -13.14 -0.69
CA PHE A 217 0.43 -11.79 -0.70
C PHE A 217 0.95 -11.28 0.65
N GLU A 218 0.60 -11.93 1.77
CA GLU A 218 0.95 -11.45 3.10
C GLU A 218 2.48 -11.39 3.33
N SER A 219 3.21 -12.40 2.88
CA SER A 219 4.68 -12.43 3.02
C SER A 219 5.34 -11.27 2.26
N THR A 220 4.85 -10.96 1.06
CA THR A 220 5.30 -9.80 0.27
C THR A 220 4.96 -8.49 0.98
N ARG A 221 3.75 -8.35 1.53
CA ARG A 221 3.36 -7.17 2.32
C ARG A 221 4.30 -6.96 3.50
N GLN A 222 4.57 -7.99 4.30
CA GLN A 222 5.49 -7.90 5.44
C GLN A 222 6.91 -7.52 5.01
N SER A 223 7.39 -8.09 3.90
CA SER A 223 8.70 -7.76 3.35
C SER A 223 8.80 -6.28 2.94
N LEU A 224 7.74 -5.72 2.35
CA LEU A 224 7.68 -4.29 2.00
C LEU A 224 7.60 -3.39 3.24
N LEU A 225 6.85 -3.78 4.28
CA LEU A 225 6.81 -3.05 5.55
C LEU A 225 8.18 -3.06 6.25
N ALA A 226 8.91 -4.17 6.22
CA ALA A 226 10.30 -4.21 6.69
C ALA A 226 11.20 -3.29 5.85
N ALA A 227 11.05 -3.30 4.52
CA ALA A 227 11.80 -2.41 3.64
C ALA A 227 11.55 -0.92 3.92
N ARG A 228 10.34 -0.52 4.36
CA ARG A 228 10.08 0.85 4.84
C ARG A 228 10.96 1.22 6.03
N GLN A 229 11.11 0.32 6.99
CA GLN A 229 11.96 0.54 8.17
C GLN A 229 13.43 0.64 7.77
N ASP A 230 13.88 -0.20 6.83
CA ASP A 230 15.24 -0.16 6.30
C ASP A 230 15.53 1.15 5.58
N ALA A 231 14.60 1.61 4.73
CA ALA A 231 14.70 2.91 4.06
C ALA A 231 14.73 4.06 5.06
N GLN A 232 13.89 4.01 6.10
CA GLN A 232 13.89 5.04 7.13
C GLN A 232 15.23 5.12 7.89
N ARG A 233 15.86 3.98 8.22
CA ARG A 233 17.20 3.99 8.85
C ARG A 233 18.25 4.64 7.96
N LYS A 234 18.14 4.52 6.63
CA LYS A 234 19.02 5.22 5.68
C LYS A 234 18.78 6.72 5.72
N PHE A 235 17.52 7.17 5.70
CA PHE A 235 17.18 8.59 5.82
C PHE A 235 17.68 9.18 7.14
N ASP A 236 17.50 8.46 8.25
CA ASP A 236 17.98 8.87 9.57
C ASP A 236 19.52 8.99 9.61
N SER A 237 20.25 8.23 8.78
CA SER A 237 21.71 8.32 8.63
C SER A 237 22.20 9.46 7.72
N GLY A 238 21.29 10.25 7.14
CA GLY A 238 21.59 11.39 6.27
C GLY A 238 21.59 11.11 4.77
N VAL A 239 21.15 9.91 4.34
CA VAL A 239 20.95 9.63 2.90
C VAL A 239 19.79 10.49 2.40
N ALA A 240 20.06 11.33 1.39
CA ALA A 240 19.06 12.21 0.82
C ALA A 240 17.98 11.44 0.04
N LEU A 241 16.75 11.95 0.09
CA LEU A 241 15.65 11.52 -0.78
C LEU A 241 15.85 12.12 -2.18
N ASP A 242 15.79 11.29 -3.21
CA ASP A 242 15.93 11.69 -4.61
C ASP A 242 15.10 10.76 -5.53
N PHE A 243 14.96 11.13 -6.79
CA PHE A 243 14.37 10.30 -7.82
C PHE A 243 15.25 9.05 -8.06
N PRO A 244 14.69 7.83 -8.01
CA PRO A 244 15.48 6.61 -8.14
C PRO A 244 16.20 6.54 -9.50
N PRO A 245 17.55 6.41 -9.55
CA PRO A 245 18.28 6.31 -10.81
C PRO A 245 18.01 4.98 -11.55
N GLU A 246 17.73 3.90 -10.82
CA GLU A 246 17.49 2.56 -11.38
C GLU A 246 16.24 2.46 -12.26
N THR A 247 15.28 3.38 -12.11
CA THR A 247 14.05 3.46 -12.91
C THR A 247 14.01 4.67 -13.84
N ALA A 248 15.14 5.34 -14.08
CA ALA A 248 15.20 6.52 -14.94
C ALA A 248 14.64 6.27 -16.35
N ASN A 249 14.79 5.06 -16.88
CA ASN A 249 14.23 4.64 -18.16
C ASN A 249 12.68 4.70 -18.19
N VAL A 250 12.00 4.38 -17.09
CA VAL A 250 10.53 4.47 -16.99
C VAL A 250 10.09 5.92 -17.17
N ARG A 251 10.79 6.86 -16.53
CA ARG A 251 10.49 8.30 -16.62
C ARG A 251 10.83 8.88 -18.00
N ALA A 252 11.95 8.45 -18.58
CA ALA A 252 12.42 8.91 -19.88
C ALA A 252 11.54 8.44 -21.04
N GLU A 253 10.94 7.25 -20.94
CA GLU A 253 10.09 6.67 -21.98
C GLU A 253 8.73 7.38 -22.06
N ALA A 254 8.50 8.15 -23.12
CA ALA A 254 7.27 8.92 -23.31
C ALA A 254 6.11 8.11 -23.93
N SER A 255 6.39 6.95 -24.54
CA SER A 255 5.38 6.21 -25.30
C SER A 255 4.33 5.51 -24.44
N TRP A 256 4.66 5.16 -23.19
CA TRP A 256 3.73 4.44 -22.33
C TRP A 256 2.72 5.38 -21.66
N HIS A 257 1.49 4.89 -21.56
CA HIS A 257 0.37 5.55 -20.92
C HIS A 257 -0.34 4.55 -20.01
N CYS A 258 -1.09 5.07 -19.04
CA CYS A 258 -2.00 4.24 -18.26
C CYS A 258 -3.26 3.90 -19.07
N ALA A 259 -4.06 2.99 -18.54
CA ALA A 259 -5.36 2.62 -19.07
C ALA A 259 -6.27 3.85 -19.21
N PRO A 260 -7.14 3.88 -20.25
CA PRO A 260 -8.12 4.94 -20.36
C PRO A 260 -9.06 4.94 -19.15
N PRO A 261 -9.69 6.10 -18.84
CA PRO A 261 -10.69 6.19 -17.78
C PRO A 261 -11.76 5.11 -17.94
N ALA A 262 -12.10 4.44 -16.83
CA ALA A 262 -13.17 3.46 -16.81
C ALA A 262 -14.54 4.14 -16.71
N PRO A 263 -15.65 3.43 -17.02
CA PRO A 263 -16.99 3.99 -16.96
C PRO A 263 -17.32 4.66 -15.63
N GLY A 264 -17.67 5.94 -15.67
CA GLY A 264 -17.98 6.75 -14.49
C GLY A 264 -16.78 7.44 -13.85
N LEU A 265 -15.58 7.31 -14.42
CA LEU A 265 -14.34 7.97 -13.98
C LEU A 265 -13.80 8.98 -15.02
N GLU A 266 -14.51 9.22 -16.11
CA GLU A 266 -14.12 10.18 -17.15
C GLU A 266 -14.19 11.63 -16.65
N ASP A 267 -15.20 11.93 -15.82
CA ASP A 267 -15.46 13.23 -15.21
C ASP A 267 -15.52 13.09 -13.69
N ARG A 268 -14.46 13.55 -13.02
CA ARG A 268 -14.27 13.44 -11.57
C ARG A 268 -14.17 14.80 -10.89
N ARG A 269 -14.76 15.84 -11.49
CA ARG A 269 -14.55 17.24 -11.11
C ARG A 269 -14.76 17.54 -9.62
N VAL A 270 -15.70 16.84 -8.97
CA VAL A 270 -15.89 16.87 -7.52
C VAL A 270 -16.13 15.45 -7.01
N GLU A 271 -15.36 15.07 -5.98
CA GLU A 271 -15.52 13.84 -5.23
C GLU A 271 -15.86 14.19 -3.78
N ILE A 272 -16.88 13.52 -3.23
CA ILE A 272 -17.16 13.58 -1.81
C ILE A 272 -16.50 12.39 -1.11
N THR A 273 -15.95 12.61 0.08
CA THR A 273 -15.39 11.55 0.91
C THR A 273 -16.22 11.36 2.18
N GLY A 274 -16.25 10.16 2.72
CA GLY A 274 -16.89 9.93 4.02
C GLY A 274 -16.93 8.46 4.45
N PRO A 275 -17.31 8.22 5.72
CA PRO A 275 -17.32 6.88 6.29
C PRO A 275 -18.41 6.01 5.67
N THR A 276 -18.31 4.71 5.93
CA THR A 276 -19.22 3.68 5.41
C THR A 276 -20.49 3.49 6.24
N ASP A 277 -20.83 4.45 7.11
CA ASP A 277 -22.10 4.47 7.83
C ASP A 277 -23.29 4.56 6.88
N ARG A 278 -24.33 3.76 7.14
CA ARG A 278 -25.47 3.58 6.21
C ARG A 278 -26.09 4.90 5.76
N LYS A 279 -26.36 5.81 6.70
CA LYS A 279 -26.92 7.14 6.42
C LYS A 279 -25.94 8.02 5.63
N MET A 280 -24.66 7.98 5.95
CA MET A 280 -23.63 8.78 5.28
C MET A 280 -23.42 8.30 3.84
N VAL A 281 -23.38 6.99 3.60
CA VAL A 281 -23.31 6.39 2.26
C VAL A 281 -24.46 6.90 1.38
N ILE A 282 -25.71 6.88 1.85
CA ILE A 282 -26.86 7.37 1.08
C ILE A 282 -26.71 8.87 0.77
N ASN A 283 -26.35 9.68 1.78
CA ASN A 283 -26.21 11.12 1.62
C ASN A 283 -25.08 11.49 0.65
N ALA A 284 -23.94 10.79 0.71
CA ALA A 284 -22.79 11.05 -0.14
C ALA A 284 -23.08 10.65 -1.60
N LEU A 285 -23.68 9.47 -1.82
CA LEU A 285 -24.12 9.04 -3.15
C LEU A 285 -25.15 9.97 -3.77
N ASN A 286 -25.99 10.62 -2.96
CA ASN A 286 -27.01 11.58 -3.40
C ASN A 286 -26.55 13.04 -3.37
N SER A 287 -25.29 13.33 -3.06
CA SER A 287 -24.80 14.71 -2.88
C SER A 287 -24.76 15.54 -4.17
N GLY A 288 -24.84 14.86 -5.33
CA GLY A 288 -24.61 15.45 -6.65
C GLY A 288 -23.13 15.59 -7.02
N ALA A 289 -22.20 15.09 -6.21
CA ALA A 289 -20.81 14.90 -6.60
C ALA A 289 -20.72 13.86 -7.73
N LYS A 290 -19.63 13.87 -8.50
CA LYS A 290 -19.43 12.90 -9.59
C LYS A 290 -19.07 11.53 -9.05
N THR A 291 -18.25 11.51 -8.01
CA THR A 291 -17.82 10.28 -7.34
C THR A 291 -17.95 10.41 -5.82
N PHE A 292 -18.08 9.26 -5.16
CA PHE A 292 -18.08 9.14 -3.70
C PHE A 292 -16.97 8.15 -3.31
N MET A 293 -16.01 8.62 -2.52
CA MET A 293 -15.04 7.76 -1.86
C MET A 293 -15.60 7.28 -0.53
N ALA A 294 -16.06 6.03 -0.51
CA ALA A 294 -16.46 5.34 0.71
C ALA A 294 -15.23 4.82 1.45
N ASP A 295 -15.09 5.22 2.70
CA ASP A 295 -13.81 5.14 3.38
C ASP A 295 -13.80 4.17 4.56
N PHE A 296 -12.92 3.17 4.49
CA PHE A 296 -12.58 2.25 5.58
C PHE A 296 -11.29 2.66 6.31
N GLU A 297 -10.64 3.73 5.87
CA GLU A 297 -9.33 4.18 6.34
C GLU A 297 -9.46 5.38 7.29
N ASP A 298 -8.87 6.54 7.00
CA ASP A 298 -8.67 7.61 7.99
C ASP A 298 -9.95 8.24 8.55
N SER A 299 -11.08 8.23 7.84
CA SER A 299 -12.35 8.72 8.38
C SER A 299 -13.15 7.62 9.11
N SER A 300 -12.57 6.44 9.30
CA SER A 300 -13.20 5.32 9.99
C SER A 300 -12.34 4.84 11.16
N ALA A 301 -12.96 4.69 12.33
CA ALA A 301 -12.35 3.90 13.38
C ALA A 301 -12.62 2.41 13.06
N PRO A 302 -11.59 1.57 12.85
CA PRO A 302 -11.74 0.19 12.40
C PRO A 302 -12.15 -0.74 13.55
N THR A 303 -13.28 -0.43 14.17
CA THR A 303 -14.03 -1.41 14.97
C THR A 303 -14.58 -2.48 14.04
N PHE A 304 -14.73 -3.71 14.53
CA PHE A 304 -15.24 -4.78 13.68
C PHE A 304 -16.66 -4.49 13.19
N ALA A 305 -17.48 -3.84 14.02
CA ALA A 305 -18.80 -3.35 13.65
C ALA A 305 -18.74 -2.41 12.44
N ASN A 306 -17.86 -1.41 12.45
CA ASN A 306 -17.75 -0.44 11.36
C ASN A 306 -17.29 -1.10 10.06
N MET A 307 -16.31 -2.00 10.14
CA MET A 307 -15.77 -2.70 8.97
C MET A 307 -16.83 -3.62 8.33
N VAL A 308 -17.46 -4.51 9.11
CA VAL A 308 -18.42 -5.48 8.56
C VAL A 308 -19.73 -4.81 8.14
N ASN A 309 -20.28 -3.87 8.93
CA ASN A 309 -21.46 -3.11 8.51
C ASN A 309 -21.17 -2.21 7.32
N GLY A 310 -19.97 -1.65 7.22
CA GLY A 310 -19.56 -0.87 6.06
C GLY A 310 -19.62 -1.69 4.78
N GLN A 311 -19.10 -2.92 4.81
CA GLN A 311 -19.19 -3.86 3.68
C GLN A 311 -20.64 -4.19 3.32
N LEU A 312 -21.50 -4.41 4.32
CA LEU A 312 -22.95 -4.62 4.10
C LEU A 312 -23.63 -3.40 3.46
N ASN A 313 -23.32 -2.19 3.94
CA ASN A 313 -23.89 -0.97 3.40
C ASN A 313 -23.48 -0.76 1.94
N LEU A 314 -22.21 -1.03 1.59
CA LEU A 314 -21.76 -0.95 0.21
C LEU A 314 -22.35 -2.07 -0.67
N HIS A 315 -22.50 -3.29 -0.14
CA HIS A 315 -23.19 -4.39 -0.79
C HIS A 315 -24.62 -4.00 -1.21
N ASP A 316 -25.37 -3.40 -0.28
CA ASP A 316 -26.74 -2.94 -0.52
C ASP A 316 -26.78 -1.74 -1.48
N ALA A 317 -25.82 -0.81 -1.35
CA ALA A 317 -25.76 0.37 -2.21
C ALA A 317 -25.54 0.02 -3.68
N VAL A 318 -24.62 -0.90 -3.96
CA VAL A 318 -24.34 -1.40 -5.33
C VAL A 318 -25.59 -2.04 -5.94
N ARG A 319 -26.37 -2.77 -5.14
CA ARG A 319 -27.62 -3.41 -5.59
C ARG A 319 -28.82 -2.46 -5.67
N ARG A 320 -28.65 -1.20 -5.26
CA ARG A 320 -29.71 -0.18 -5.09
C ARG A 320 -30.78 -0.58 -4.08
N GLN A 321 -30.37 -1.31 -3.04
CA GLN A 321 -31.23 -1.82 -1.96
C GLN A 321 -30.96 -1.13 -0.63
N ILE A 322 -29.98 -0.22 -0.56
CA ILE A 322 -29.71 0.55 0.65
C ILE A 322 -30.84 1.54 0.93
N ASP A 323 -31.45 1.39 2.09
CA ASP A 323 -32.49 2.22 2.64
C ASP A 323 -32.22 2.51 4.12
N PHE A 324 -32.70 3.66 4.58
CA PHE A 324 -32.56 4.05 5.98
C PHE A 324 -33.75 4.90 6.40
N GLU A 325 -34.34 4.60 7.55
CA GLU A 325 -35.40 5.41 8.13
C GLU A 325 -34.93 5.96 9.49
N SER A 326 -35.07 7.26 9.68
CA SER A 326 -34.76 7.90 10.96
C SER A 326 -35.62 9.14 11.13
N ASN A 327 -36.20 9.29 12.31
CA ASN A 327 -37.06 10.42 12.68
C ASN A 327 -38.21 10.63 11.68
N GLY A 328 -38.83 9.55 11.21
CA GLY A 328 -39.93 9.58 10.23
C GLY A 328 -39.52 9.96 8.80
N LYS A 329 -38.23 10.15 8.52
CA LYS A 329 -37.72 10.47 7.19
C LYS A 329 -37.05 9.25 6.57
N ALA A 330 -37.52 8.84 5.39
CA ALA A 330 -36.94 7.78 4.60
C ALA A 330 -35.82 8.33 3.69
N TYR A 331 -34.68 7.65 3.68
CA TYR A 331 -33.52 7.93 2.84
C TYR A 331 -33.34 6.78 1.87
N LYS A 332 -33.36 7.09 0.57
CA LYS A 332 -33.18 6.14 -0.54
C LYS A 332 -32.19 6.69 -1.55
N LEU A 333 -31.57 5.82 -2.33
CA LEU A 333 -30.69 6.25 -3.41
C LEU A 333 -31.46 6.95 -4.53
N SER A 334 -30.82 7.97 -5.11
CA SER A 334 -31.26 8.64 -6.32
C SER A 334 -31.11 7.72 -7.55
N GLU A 335 -31.74 8.10 -8.67
CA GLU A 335 -31.68 7.30 -9.91
C GLU A 335 -30.26 7.20 -10.50
N LYS A 336 -29.48 8.27 -10.34
CA LYS A 336 -28.11 8.44 -10.83
C LYS A 336 -27.19 8.84 -9.68
N PRO A 337 -26.88 7.91 -8.75
CA PRO A 337 -25.97 8.19 -7.66
C PRO A 337 -24.55 8.45 -8.18
N ALA A 338 -23.73 9.10 -7.37
CA ALA A 338 -22.30 9.27 -7.65
C ALA A 338 -21.60 7.92 -7.88
N THR A 339 -20.55 7.90 -8.72
CA THR A 339 -19.74 6.69 -8.92
C THR A 339 -19.03 6.32 -7.61
N LEU A 340 -19.26 5.11 -7.12
CA LEU A 340 -18.65 4.61 -5.88
C LEU A 340 -17.18 4.21 -6.11
N ILE A 341 -16.30 4.69 -5.23
CA ILE A 341 -14.88 4.32 -5.14
C ILE A 341 -14.61 3.95 -3.69
N VAL A 342 -13.89 2.86 -3.41
CA VAL A 342 -13.63 2.41 -2.04
C VAL A 342 -12.19 2.68 -1.64
N ARG A 343 -11.96 3.29 -0.47
CA ARG A 343 -10.63 3.40 0.14
C ARG A 343 -10.48 2.33 1.22
N PRO A 344 -9.70 1.25 0.98
CA PRO A 344 -9.38 0.27 2.01
C PRO A 344 -8.30 0.83 2.95
N ARG A 345 -8.13 0.20 4.13
CA ARG A 345 -7.03 0.52 5.04
C ARG A 345 -5.66 0.40 4.37
N GLY A 346 -4.70 1.25 4.77
CA GLY A 346 -3.33 1.21 4.26
C GLY A 346 -2.55 -0.03 4.72
N TRP A 347 -1.43 -0.34 4.02
CA TRP A 347 -0.68 -1.60 4.19
C TRP A 347 -0.18 -1.89 5.59
N HIS A 348 -0.04 -0.88 6.44
CA HIS A 348 0.47 -0.98 7.80
C HIS A 348 -0.55 -1.54 8.80
N LEU A 349 -1.84 -1.49 8.48
CA LEU A 349 -2.92 -1.95 9.37
C LEU A 349 -3.26 -3.43 9.16
N ASP A 350 -3.45 -4.11 10.27
CA ASP A 350 -3.95 -5.48 10.34
C ASP A 350 -5.43 -5.49 10.73
N GLU A 351 -6.12 -6.59 10.44
CA GLU A 351 -7.46 -6.93 10.90
C GLU A 351 -7.38 -8.08 11.92
N PRO A 352 -7.14 -7.79 13.21
CA PRO A 352 -6.91 -8.81 14.23
C PRO A 352 -8.16 -9.64 14.57
N ARG A 353 -9.37 -9.23 14.14
CA ARG A 353 -10.60 -10.00 14.38
C ARG A 353 -10.72 -11.20 13.44
N VAL A 354 -9.91 -11.27 12.39
CA VAL A 354 -9.91 -12.40 11.45
C VAL A 354 -8.48 -12.90 11.27
N SER A 355 -8.27 -14.19 11.45
CA SER A 355 -6.95 -14.82 11.22
C SER A 355 -7.03 -15.94 10.21
N VAL A 356 -5.97 -16.09 9.41
CA VAL A 356 -5.72 -17.18 8.48
C VAL A 356 -4.43 -17.86 8.91
N ASP A 357 -4.45 -19.19 9.09
CA ASP A 357 -3.29 -19.95 9.57
C ASP A 357 -2.73 -19.38 10.90
N ASN A 358 -3.64 -18.91 11.79
CA ASN A 358 -3.36 -18.22 13.06
C ASN A 358 -2.63 -16.87 12.96
N SER A 359 -2.48 -16.30 11.77
CA SER A 359 -1.93 -14.95 11.56
C SER A 359 -3.06 -13.95 11.27
N PRO A 360 -3.03 -12.72 11.84
CA PRO A 360 -4.04 -11.72 11.54
C PRO A 360 -4.00 -11.33 10.06
N VAL A 361 -5.17 -11.13 9.45
CA VAL A 361 -5.28 -10.74 8.04
C VAL A 361 -4.86 -9.28 7.88
N SER A 362 -4.24 -8.90 6.76
CA SER A 362 -4.03 -7.48 6.43
C SER A 362 -5.37 -6.73 6.32
N GLY A 363 -5.49 -5.57 6.97
CA GLY A 363 -6.69 -4.72 6.84
C GLY A 363 -6.95 -4.31 5.39
N SER A 364 -5.89 -4.00 4.63
CA SER A 364 -5.97 -3.68 3.20
C SER A 364 -6.61 -4.81 2.39
N LEU A 365 -6.15 -6.06 2.60
CA LEU A 365 -6.65 -7.23 1.89
C LEU A 365 -8.07 -7.60 2.33
N PHE A 366 -8.40 -7.42 3.61
CA PHE A 366 -9.74 -7.64 4.14
C PHE A 366 -10.75 -6.69 3.49
N ASP A 367 -10.48 -5.38 3.51
CA ASP A 367 -11.40 -4.37 3.00
C ASP A 367 -11.58 -4.47 1.48
N PHE A 368 -10.46 -4.57 0.75
CA PHE A 368 -10.47 -4.78 -0.69
C PHE A 368 -11.17 -6.09 -1.04
N GLY A 369 -10.78 -7.19 -0.38
CA GLY A 369 -11.20 -8.53 -0.73
C GLY A 369 -12.70 -8.72 -0.59
N LEU A 370 -13.27 -8.29 0.54
CA LEU A 370 -14.71 -8.38 0.78
C LEU A 370 -15.50 -7.49 -0.19
N TYR A 371 -15.10 -6.23 -0.39
CA TYR A 371 -15.81 -5.35 -1.30
C TYR A 371 -15.75 -5.86 -2.74
N PHE A 372 -14.57 -6.27 -3.20
CA PHE A 372 -14.36 -6.81 -4.54
C PHE A 372 -15.19 -8.08 -4.76
N TYR A 373 -15.07 -9.06 -3.86
CA TYR A 373 -15.72 -10.36 -4.00
C TYR A 373 -17.24 -10.23 -4.11
N HIS A 374 -17.85 -9.42 -3.26
CA HIS A 374 -19.31 -9.25 -3.21
C HIS A 374 -19.87 -8.37 -4.32
N ASN A 375 -19.09 -7.45 -4.89
CA ASN A 375 -19.63 -6.38 -5.73
C ASN A 375 -19.09 -6.35 -7.16
N ALA A 376 -17.91 -6.91 -7.45
CA ALA A 376 -17.26 -6.72 -8.75
C ALA A 376 -18.13 -7.17 -9.93
N LYS A 377 -18.73 -8.36 -9.86
CA LYS A 377 -19.62 -8.87 -10.93
C LYS A 377 -20.87 -8.02 -11.11
N GLU A 378 -21.47 -7.56 -10.02
CA GLU A 378 -22.68 -6.74 -10.06
C GLU A 378 -22.40 -5.33 -10.58
N LEU A 379 -21.26 -4.73 -10.21
CA LEU A 379 -20.78 -3.45 -10.74
C LEU A 379 -20.60 -3.53 -12.27
N VAL A 380 -19.88 -4.55 -12.74
CA VAL A 380 -19.67 -4.78 -14.19
C VAL A 380 -20.99 -4.98 -14.93
N LYS A 381 -21.90 -5.79 -14.38
CA LYS A 381 -23.24 -5.99 -14.95
C LYS A 381 -24.04 -4.68 -15.06
N ARG A 382 -23.84 -3.74 -14.13
CA ARG A 382 -24.48 -2.42 -14.12
C ARG A 382 -23.77 -1.37 -14.96
N GLY A 383 -22.65 -1.71 -15.59
CA GLY A 383 -21.89 -0.81 -16.46
C GLY A 383 -20.86 0.06 -15.74
N SER A 384 -20.47 -0.28 -14.52
CA SER A 384 -19.33 0.31 -13.80
C SER A 384 -18.30 -0.76 -13.45
N GLY A 385 -17.25 -0.42 -12.70
CA GLY A 385 -16.23 -1.37 -12.26
C GLY A 385 -15.94 -1.26 -10.76
N PRO A 386 -15.22 -2.25 -10.20
CA PRO A 386 -14.67 -2.17 -8.86
C PRO A 386 -13.51 -1.15 -8.83
N TYR A 387 -13.78 0.00 -8.21
CA TYR A 387 -12.85 1.13 -8.16
C TYR A 387 -12.34 1.38 -6.74
N PHE A 388 -11.06 1.73 -6.63
CA PHE A 388 -10.37 1.88 -5.35
C PHE A 388 -9.55 3.17 -5.26
N TYR A 389 -9.43 3.68 -4.04
CA TYR A 389 -8.43 4.67 -3.64
C TYR A 389 -7.37 3.96 -2.80
N LEU A 390 -6.08 4.13 -3.10
CA LEU A 390 -4.99 3.38 -2.46
C LEU A 390 -4.17 4.33 -1.57
N PRO A 391 -4.29 4.24 -0.23
CA PRO A 391 -3.68 5.21 0.68
C PRO A 391 -2.26 4.85 1.08
N LYS A 392 -1.51 5.87 1.50
CA LYS A 392 -0.24 5.79 2.24
C LYS A 392 0.80 4.85 1.62
N ILE A 393 0.86 4.80 0.28
CA ILE A 393 1.93 4.12 -0.46
C ILE A 393 3.23 4.88 -0.25
N GLU A 394 4.33 4.18 0.03
CA GLU A 394 5.67 4.79 0.20
C GLU A 394 6.66 4.39 -0.90
N HIS A 395 6.37 3.34 -1.67
CA HIS A 395 7.28 2.83 -2.69
C HIS A 395 6.53 2.24 -3.88
N TYR A 396 7.08 2.35 -5.10
CA TYR A 396 6.41 1.81 -6.30
C TYR A 396 6.18 0.29 -6.23
N LEU A 397 7.01 -0.45 -5.49
CA LEU A 397 6.81 -1.89 -5.25
C LEU A 397 5.54 -2.22 -4.45
N GLU A 398 5.02 -1.28 -3.67
CA GLU A 398 3.72 -1.43 -3.01
C GLU A 398 2.56 -1.22 -3.99
N ALA A 399 2.76 -0.37 -5.01
CA ALA A 399 1.83 -0.27 -6.14
C ALA A 399 1.86 -1.56 -7.00
N ARG A 400 3.03 -2.20 -7.14
CA ARG A 400 3.15 -3.53 -7.75
C ARG A 400 2.38 -4.58 -6.96
N LEU A 401 2.51 -4.60 -5.63
CA LEU A 401 1.73 -5.51 -4.78
C LEU A 401 0.22 -5.35 -5.02
N TRP A 402 -0.28 -4.11 -5.08
CA TRP A 402 -1.68 -3.86 -5.44
C TRP A 402 -2.04 -4.39 -6.83
N ASN A 403 -1.18 -4.17 -7.83
CA ASN A 403 -1.40 -4.68 -9.17
C ASN A 403 -1.51 -6.23 -9.19
N ASP A 404 -0.64 -6.91 -8.46
CA ASP A 404 -0.64 -8.38 -8.37
C ASP A 404 -1.90 -8.89 -7.67
N VAL A 405 -2.32 -8.23 -6.59
CA VAL A 405 -3.60 -8.50 -5.89
C VAL A 405 -4.78 -8.32 -6.86
N PHE A 406 -4.80 -7.26 -7.67
CA PHE A 406 -5.86 -7.02 -8.66
C PHE A 406 -5.91 -8.10 -9.74
N LEU A 407 -4.76 -8.47 -10.31
CA LEU A 407 -4.66 -9.51 -11.34
C LEU A 407 -5.11 -10.87 -10.81
N PHE A 408 -4.65 -11.26 -9.62
CA PHE A 408 -5.07 -12.49 -8.97
C PHE A 408 -6.59 -12.50 -8.73
N SER A 409 -7.12 -11.42 -8.16
CA SER A 409 -8.53 -11.33 -7.79
C SER A 409 -9.47 -11.39 -8.99
N GLN A 410 -9.13 -10.67 -10.09
CA GLN A 410 -9.88 -10.73 -11.35
C GLN A 410 -9.90 -12.16 -11.92
N SER A 411 -8.75 -12.84 -11.88
CA SER A 411 -8.63 -14.23 -12.32
C SER A 411 -9.45 -15.18 -11.45
N TYR A 412 -9.40 -15.00 -10.12
CA TYR A 412 -10.08 -15.85 -9.14
C TYR A 412 -11.59 -15.88 -9.35
N ILE A 413 -12.22 -14.72 -9.50
CA ILE A 413 -13.69 -14.64 -9.70
C ILE A 413 -14.12 -14.75 -11.17
N GLY A 414 -13.16 -14.80 -12.10
CA GLY A 414 -13.40 -14.96 -13.54
C GLY A 414 -13.96 -13.72 -14.23
N ILE A 415 -13.42 -12.53 -13.94
CA ILE A 415 -13.71 -11.30 -14.70
C ILE A 415 -12.50 -10.89 -15.56
N PRO A 416 -12.68 -10.13 -16.65
CA PRO A 416 -11.57 -9.70 -17.49
C PRO A 416 -10.49 -8.95 -16.68
N HIS A 417 -9.23 -9.16 -17.04
CA HIS A 417 -8.14 -8.34 -16.50
C HIS A 417 -8.31 -6.88 -16.90
N ASN A 418 -7.73 -5.98 -16.11
CA ASN A 418 -7.81 -4.53 -16.32
C ASN A 418 -9.25 -3.99 -16.19
N THR A 419 -10.08 -4.64 -15.37
CA THR A 419 -11.43 -4.17 -15.01
C THR A 419 -11.39 -3.31 -13.74
N ILE A 420 -10.54 -3.66 -12.77
CA ILE A 420 -10.30 -2.86 -11.57
C ILE A 420 -9.67 -1.51 -11.95
N ARG A 421 -10.03 -0.44 -11.23
CA ARG A 421 -9.28 0.82 -11.26
C ARG A 421 -8.82 1.24 -9.86
N GLY A 422 -7.64 1.84 -9.77
CA GLY A 422 -7.03 2.35 -8.55
C GLY A 422 -6.52 3.78 -8.75
N THR A 423 -6.97 4.71 -7.89
CA THR A 423 -6.37 6.05 -7.77
C THR A 423 -5.44 6.03 -6.56
N VAL A 424 -4.17 6.41 -6.72
CA VAL A 424 -3.21 6.39 -5.61
C VAL A 424 -3.14 7.75 -4.94
N LEU A 425 -3.21 7.81 -3.61
CA LEU A 425 -2.95 9.04 -2.87
C LEU A 425 -1.43 9.20 -2.75
N ILE A 426 -0.86 10.25 -3.34
CA ILE A 426 0.55 10.56 -3.16
C ILE A 426 0.68 11.40 -1.89
N GLU A 427 0.40 10.77 -0.76
CA GLU A 427 0.32 11.44 0.54
C GLU A 427 1.48 11.05 1.46
N THR A 428 2.55 10.49 0.89
CA THR A 428 3.81 10.26 1.60
C THR A 428 4.94 10.95 0.85
N LEU A 429 5.92 11.47 1.60
CA LEU A 429 7.08 12.15 1.02
C LEU A 429 7.84 11.24 0.03
N PRO A 430 8.14 9.95 0.33
CA PRO A 430 8.86 9.09 -0.59
C PRO A 430 8.11 8.80 -1.89
N ALA A 431 6.77 8.68 -1.84
CA ALA A 431 5.97 8.50 -3.04
C ALA A 431 6.00 9.74 -3.96
N GLY A 432 6.26 10.94 -3.41
CA GLY A 432 6.48 12.16 -4.19
C GLY A 432 7.64 12.05 -5.20
N PHE A 433 8.64 11.21 -4.91
CA PHE A 433 9.79 10.95 -5.80
C PHE A 433 9.57 9.77 -6.76
N GLN A 434 8.44 9.07 -6.65
CA GLN A 434 8.20 7.80 -7.34
C GLN A 434 6.85 7.78 -8.07
N MET A 435 6.27 8.95 -8.36
CA MET A 435 4.93 9.06 -8.97
C MET A 435 4.84 8.37 -10.34
N GLU A 436 5.87 8.51 -11.17
CA GLU A 436 5.96 7.87 -12.50
C GLU A 436 6.02 6.35 -12.37
N GLU A 437 6.84 5.82 -11.46
CA GLU A 437 7.00 4.40 -11.19
C GLU A 437 5.72 3.78 -10.60
N ILE A 438 5.06 4.47 -9.67
CA ILE A 438 3.77 4.06 -9.11
C ILE A 438 2.73 3.93 -10.22
N LEU A 439 2.65 4.92 -11.12
CA LEU A 439 1.77 4.84 -12.28
C LEU A 439 2.15 3.72 -13.23
N PHE A 440 3.45 3.47 -13.42
CA PHE A 440 3.94 2.41 -14.30
C PHE A 440 3.56 1.02 -13.79
N GLU A 441 3.75 0.75 -12.50
CA GLU A 441 3.39 -0.53 -11.88
C GLU A 441 1.88 -0.78 -11.94
N LEU A 442 1.08 0.27 -11.82
CA LEU A 442 -0.38 0.22 -11.92
C LEU A 442 -0.91 0.55 -13.32
N ARG A 443 -0.10 0.65 -14.37
CA ARG A 443 -0.53 1.27 -15.66
C ARG A 443 -1.81 0.69 -16.25
N ASN A 444 -2.09 -0.59 -16.06
CA ASN A 444 -3.31 -1.24 -16.56
C ASN A 444 -4.55 -1.06 -15.66
N HIS A 445 -4.34 -0.63 -14.42
CA HIS A 445 -5.37 -0.43 -13.40
C HIS A 445 -5.41 1.01 -12.88
N SER A 446 -4.51 1.91 -13.29
CA SER A 446 -4.46 3.26 -12.73
C SER A 446 -5.62 4.12 -13.24
N SER A 447 -6.23 4.87 -12.34
CA SER A 447 -7.15 5.97 -12.64
C SER A 447 -6.63 7.33 -12.17
N GLY A 448 -5.32 7.42 -11.88
CA GLY A 448 -4.66 8.68 -11.53
C GLY A 448 -4.07 8.72 -10.13
N LEU A 449 -3.66 9.92 -9.75
CA LEU A 449 -3.08 10.23 -8.45
C LEU A 449 -3.88 11.34 -7.75
N ASN A 450 -3.78 11.42 -6.44
CA ASN A 450 -4.41 12.46 -5.62
C ASN A 450 -3.40 13.22 -4.75
N CYS A 451 -3.64 14.53 -4.60
CA CYS A 451 -2.91 15.40 -3.69
C CYS A 451 -3.46 15.35 -2.25
N GLY A 452 -2.63 14.96 -1.29
CA GLY A 452 -2.92 15.06 0.16
C GLY A 452 -2.20 16.24 0.82
N ARG A 453 -2.81 16.85 1.84
CA ARG A 453 -2.15 17.89 2.68
C ARG A 453 -1.64 17.32 3.99
N TRP A 454 -2.53 16.87 4.87
CA TRP A 454 -2.15 16.48 6.24
C TRP A 454 -1.23 15.26 6.27
N ASP A 455 -1.59 14.18 5.59
CA ASP A 455 -0.74 12.98 5.51
C ASP A 455 0.61 13.27 4.87
N TYR A 456 0.67 14.12 3.83
CA TYR A 456 1.92 14.45 3.16
C TYR A 456 2.87 15.23 4.08
N ILE A 457 2.36 16.23 4.82
CA ILE A 457 3.15 17.00 5.79
C ILE A 457 3.55 16.13 6.99
N PHE A 458 2.64 15.27 7.46
CA PHE A 458 2.92 14.28 8.50
C PHE A 458 4.06 13.35 8.06
N SER A 459 3.98 12.81 6.86
CA SER A 459 5.03 11.99 6.27
C SER A 459 6.32 12.79 6.07
N PHE A 460 6.25 14.08 5.72
CA PHE A 460 7.43 14.92 5.56
C PHE A 460 8.22 14.97 6.86
N ILE A 461 7.55 15.27 7.98
CA ILE A 461 8.18 15.31 9.30
C ILE A 461 8.68 13.92 9.69
N LYS A 462 7.86 12.87 9.54
CA LYS A 462 8.22 11.50 9.92
C LYS A 462 9.44 10.98 9.16
N LYS A 463 9.50 11.19 7.84
CA LYS A 463 10.58 10.68 7.00
C LYS A 463 11.87 11.47 7.14
N ARG A 464 11.78 12.74 7.54
CA ARG A 464 12.93 13.61 7.86
C ARG A 464 13.11 13.83 9.36
N ARG A 465 12.66 12.87 10.18
CA ARG A 465 12.64 13.01 11.64
C ARG A 465 14.00 13.29 12.27
N ALA A 466 15.10 12.83 11.67
CA ALA A 466 16.47 13.06 12.13
C ALA A 466 17.10 14.37 11.60
N ASP A 467 16.43 15.08 10.69
CA ASP A 467 16.93 16.30 10.08
C ASP A 467 16.42 17.54 10.82
N ARG A 468 17.32 18.16 11.60
CA ARG A 468 17.03 19.38 12.36
C ARG A 468 16.68 20.59 11.48
N THR A 469 17.03 20.56 10.19
CA THR A 469 16.67 21.64 9.25
C THR A 469 15.24 21.50 8.70
N ALA A 470 14.57 20.39 9.00
CA ALA A 470 13.23 20.05 8.51
C ALA A 470 12.10 20.34 9.50
N ILE A 471 12.32 21.28 10.44
CA ILE A 471 11.31 21.73 11.40
C ILE A 471 10.31 22.63 10.68
N LEU A 472 9.02 22.33 10.84
CA LEU A 472 7.93 23.11 10.25
C LEU A 472 7.28 24.03 11.29
N PRO A 473 6.74 25.20 10.85
CA PRO A 473 5.94 26.07 11.72
C PRO A 473 4.56 25.44 11.99
N ASP A 474 3.65 26.22 12.58
CA ASP A 474 2.25 25.80 12.75
C ASP A 474 1.68 25.19 11.46
N ARG A 475 1.01 24.04 11.56
CA ARG A 475 0.41 23.32 10.40
C ARG A 475 -0.50 24.19 9.53
N LYS A 476 -1.14 25.22 10.10
CA LYS A 476 -2.03 26.14 9.38
C LYS A 476 -1.28 26.92 8.30
N ASP A 477 -0.01 27.27 8.55
CA ASP A 477 0.84 28.06 7.67
C ASP A 477 1.51 27.23 6.57
N VAL A 478 1.56 25.91 6.75
CA VAL A 478 2.02 24.96 5.71
C VAL A 478 0.89 24.72 4.70
N THR A 479 0.60 25.73 3.87
CA THR A 479 -0.48 25.69 2.86
C THR A 479 -0.06 24.96 1.58
N MET A 480 -0.99 24.75 0.64
CA MET A 480 -0.67 24.13 -0.66
C MET A 480 0.19 25.03 -1.59
N THR A 481 0.48 26.27 -1.20
CA THR A 481 1.23 27.25 -2.02
C THR A 481 2.67 27.47 -1.56
N VAL A 482 3.08 26.86 -0.44
CA VAL A 482 4.45 27.03 0.07
C VAL A 482 5.41 26.08 -0.63
N GLY A 483 6.68 26.52 -0.77
CA GLY A 483 7.79 25.86 -1.47
C GLY A 483 7.54 24.42 -1.93
N PHE A 484 7.76 23.46 -1.03
CA PHE A 484 7.70 22.03 -1.36
C PHE A 484 6.30 21.49 -1.70
N MET A 485 5.24 22.08 -1.14
CA MET A 485 3.86 21.69 -1.44
C MET A 485 3.44 22.12 -2.85
N ASP A 486 3.85 23.32 -3.27
CA ASP A 486 3.61 23.80 -4.64
C ASP A 486 4.39 22.96 -5.67
N ALA A 487 5.66 22.65 -5.39
CA ALA A 487 6.47 21.77 -6.22
C ALA A 487 5.84 20.38 -6.37
N TYR A 488 5.35 19.82 -5.26
CA TYR A 488 4.60 18.57 -5.22
C TYR A 488 3.35 18.60 -6.10
N VAL A 489 2.50 19.63 -5.98
CA VAL A 489 1.28 19.78 -6.80
C VAL A 489 1.62 19.88 -8.28
N ARG A 490 2.60 20.72 -8.65
CA ARG A 490 3.00 20.90 -10.05
C ARG A 490 3.55 19.61 -10.65
N LEU A 491 4.38 18.87 -9.91
CA LEU A 491 4.94 17.59 -10.34
C LEU A 491 3.85 16.53 -10.53
N LEU A 492 2.89 16.45 -9.62
CA LEU A 492 1.79 15.48 -9.70
C LEU A 492 0.93 15.72 -10.94
N ILE A 493 0.51 16.96 -11.18
CA ILE A 493 -0.30 17.31 -12.36
C ILE A 493 0.46 16.96 -13.65
N GLN A 494 1.73 17.38 -13.76
CA GLN A 494 2.57 17.08 -14.92
C GLN A 494 2.68 15.56 -15.15
N THR A 495 2.95 14.79 -14.09
CA THR A 495 3.13 13.34 -14.16
C THR A 495 1.85 12.64 -14.59
N CYS A 496 0.72 12.92 -13.94
CA CYS A 496 -0.58 12.35 -14.28
C CYS A 496 -0.99 12.67 -15.72
N HIS A 497 -0.87 13.93 -16.12
CA HIS A 497 -1.29 14.36 -17.45
C HIS A 497 -0.39 13.79 -18.53
N LYS A 498 0.92 13.70 -18.31
CA LYS A 498 1.84 12.96 -19.21
C LYS A 498 1.35 11.53 -19.46
N ARG A 499 0.86 10.85 -18.42
CA ARG A 499 0.37 9.46 -18.49
C ARG A 499 -1.13 9.29 -18.75
N LYS A 500 -1.83 10.39 -19.06
CA LYS A 500 -3.26 10.46 -19.43
C LYS A 500 -4.21 9.90 -18.37
N VAL A 501 -3.94 10.23 -17.11
CA VAL A 501 -4.77 9.88 -15.95
C VAL A 501 -5.06 11.09 -15.09
N ALA A 502 -6.03 10.97 -14.17
CA ALA A 502 -6.47 12.07 -13.34
C ALA A 502 -5.40 12.56 -12.36
N ALA A 503 -5.27 13.88 -12.25
CA ALA A 503 -4.57 14.60 -11.19
C ALA A 503 -5.61 15.21 -10.24
N MET A 504 -5.93 14.52 -9.15
CA MET A 504 -6.95 14.97 -8.20
C MET A 504 -6.38 15.96 -7.18
N GLY A 505 -7.11 17.03 -6.91
CA GLY A 505 -6.80 18.06 -5.91
C GLY A 505 -7.14 17.65 -4.47
N GLY A 506 -6.94 18.58 -3.53
CA GLY A 506 -7.01 18.31 -2.10
C GLY A 506 -8.41 18.48 -1.48
N MET A 507 -8.48 18.12 -0.20
CA MET A 507 -9.69 18.18 0.61
C MET A 507 -10.11 19.63 0.95
N SER A 508 -11.41 19.91 0.84
CA SER A 508 -12.08 20.97 1.61
C SER A 508 -12.98 20.35 2.67
N ALA A 509 -12.49 20.35 3.91
CA ALA A 509 -13.15 19.76 5.07
C ALA A 509 -14.19 20.70 5.72
N GLN A 510 -14.43 21.88 5.14
CA GLN A 510 -15.25 22.92 5.76
C GLN A 510 -16.71 22.47 5.94
N ILE A 511 -17.20 22.58 7.17
CA ILE A 511 -18.61 22.44 7.53
C ILE A 511 -19.22 23.84 7.53
N PRO A 512 -20.37 24.07 6.86
CA PRO A 512 -21.04 25.36 6.92
C PRO A 512 -21.41 25.79 8.34
N ILE A 513 -21.11 27.05 8.66
CA ILE A 513 -21.36 27.65 9.97
C ILE A 513 -22.77 28.24 9.94
N LYS A 514 -23.68 27.67 10.72
CA LYS A 514 -25.11 28.07 10.69
C LYS A 514 -25.40 29.30 11.54
N ASP A 515 -24.69 29.44 12.65
CA ASP A 515 -24.99 30.42 13.68
C ASP A 515 -24.25 31.76 13.50
N ASP A 516 -23.35 31.84 12.52
CA ASP A 516 -22.62 33.06 12.15
C ASP A 516 -22.50 33.17 10.62
N ALA A 517 -23.36 33.99 10.02
CA ALA A 517 -23.41 34.19 8.58
C ALA A 517 -22.13 34.82 8.01
N LYS A 518 -21.48 35.72 8.76
CA LYS A 518 -20.26 36.41 8.31
C LYS A 518 -19.06 35.47 8.33
N ALA A 519 -18.90 34.71 9.42
CA ALA A 519 -17.86 33.68 9.51
C ALA A 519 -18.07 32.60 8.43
N ASN A 520 -19.32 32.21 8.18
CA ASN A 520 -19.65 31.28 7.12
C ASN A 520 -19.26 31.81 5.74
N GLU A 521 -19.58 33.07 5.42
CA GLU A 521 -19.22 33.67 4.13
C GLU A 521 -17.70 33.69 3.91
N ILE A 522 -16.93 34.09 4.94
CA ILE A 522 -15.46 34.07 4.89
C ILE A 522 -14.94 32.64 4.66
N ALA A 523 -15.50 31.65 5.36
CA ALA A 523 -15.11 30.26 5.19
C ALA A 523 -15.43 29.73 3.79
N MET A 524 -16.63 30.01 3.28
CA MET A 524 -17.04 29.61 1.92
C MET A 524 -16.19 30.29 0.84
N GLU A 525 -15.76 31.54 1.05
CA GLU A 525 -14.89 32.24 0.11
C GLU A 525 -13.49 31.63 0.07
N LYS A 526 -12.93 31.21 1.20
CA LYS A 526 -11.69 30.44 1.23
C LYS A 526 -11.82 29.15 0.41
N VAL A 527 -12.95 28.44 0.54
CA VAL A 527 -13.22 27.24 -0.28
C VAL A 527 -13.26 27.59 -1.77
N ARG A 528 -13.92 28.68 -2.17
CA ARG A 528 -13.94 29.13 -3.58
C ARG A 528 -12.55 29.41 -4.11
N ALA A 529 -11.76 30.18 -3.37
CA ALA A 529 -10.39 30.53 -3.74
C ALA A 529 -9.50 29.28 -3.89
N ASP A 530 -9.60 28.34 -2.94
CA ASP A 530 -8.84 27.09 -2.98
C ASP A 530 -9.23 26.21 -4.16
N LYS A 531 -10.52 26.06 -4.45
CA LYS A 531 -10.98 25.26 -5.60
C LYS A 531 -10.63 25.92 -6.93
N LEU A 532 -10.66 27.25 -7.00
CA LEU A 532 -10.24 28.00 -8.18
C LEU A 532 -8.75 27.80 -8.44
N ARG A 533 -7.92 27.91 -7.41
CA ARG A 533 -6.48 27.62 -7.49
C ARG A 533 -6.22 26.23 -8.07
N GLU A 534 -6.94 25.21 -7.60
CA GLU A 534 -6.74 23.82 -8.04
C GLU A 534 -7.06 23.62 -9.53
N VAL A 535 -8.26 24.03 -9.97
CA VAL A 535 -8.68 23.86 -11.37
C VAL A 535 -7.80 24.70 -12.31
N THR A 536 -7.38 25.89 -11.89
CA THR A 536 -6.45 26.73 -12.68
C THR A 536 -5.04 26.15 -12.74
N ALA A 537 -4.56 25.48 -11.68
CA ALA A 537 -3.28 24.77 -11.70
C ALA A 537 -3.28 23.57 -12.67
N GLY A 538 -4.47 23.01 -12.94
CA GLY A 538 -4.68 21.90 -13.86
C GLY A 538 -5.20 20.63 -13.21
N HIS A 539 -5.72 20.66 -11.98
CA HIS A 539 -6.36 19.48 -11.40
C HIS A 539 -7.65 19.10 -12.13
N ASP A 540 -7.87 17.80 -12.35
CA ASP A 540 -9.07 17.27 -13.02
C ASP A 540 -10.30 17.18 -12.11
N GLY A 541 -10.09 17.37 -10.80
CA GLY A 541 -11.14 17.35 -9.81
C GLY A 541 -10.63 17.67 -8.42
N THR A 542 -11.55 17.73 -7.45
CA THR A 542 -11.24 18.12 -6.07
C THR A 542 -12.07 17.36 -5.05
N TRP A 543 -11.65 17.39 -3.78
CA TRP A 543 -12.32 16.73 -2.67
C TRP A 543 -13.12 17.69 -1.79
N ILE A 544 -14.26 17.18 -1.30
CA ILE A 544 -15.10 17.82 -0.28
C ILE A 544 -15.50 16.80 0.79
N ALA A 545 -15.68 17.23 2.03
CA ALA A 545 -16.17 16.38 3.12
C ALA A 545 -17.67 16.56 3.42
N HIS A 546 -18.30 17.62 2.89
CA HIS A 546 -19.69 17.95 3.22
C HIS A 546 -20.55 18.26 1.97
N PRO A 547 -21.76 17.68 1.83
CA PRO A 547 -22.59 17.86 0.62
C PRO A 547 -22.93 19.30 0.27
N LEU A 548 -23.06 20.19 1.26
CA LEU A 548 -23.35 21.62 1.02
C LEU A 548 -22.22 22.36 0.30
N ILE A 549 -20.99 21.84 0.34
CA ILE A 549 -19.84 22.42 -0.36
C ILE A 549 -19.86 22.02 -1.86
N ASN A 550 -20.57 20.94 -2.21
CA ASN A 550 -20.61 20.42 -3.57
C ASN A 550 -21.01 21.47 -4.60
N LYS A 551 -22.03 22.29 -4.28
CA LYS A 551 -22.50 23.34 -5.20
C LYS A 551 -21.37 24.32 -5.55
N ILE A 552 -20.63 24.79 -4.55
CA ILE A 552 -19.53 25.74 -4.71
C ILE A 552 -18.41 25.12 -5.57
N ALA A 553 -17.97 23.91 -5.20
CA ALA A 553 -16.90 23.23 -5.93
C ALA A 553 -17.29 22.93 -7.39
N MET A 554 -18.52 22.45 -7.62
CA MET A 554 -19.05 22.17 -8.96
C MET A 554 -19.13 23.44 -9.81
N GLU A 555 -19.61 24.56 -9.27
CA GLU A 555 -19.68 25.84 -10.00
C GLU A 555 -18.29 26.31 -10.44
N VAL A 556 -17.30 26.28 -9.53
CA VAL A 556 -15.92 26.67 -9.83
C VAL A 556 -15.29 25.78 -10.90
N PHE A 557 -15.42 24.46 -10.78
CA PHE A 557 -14.86 23.53 -11.76
C PHE A 557 -15.61 23.60 -13.10
N ASN A 558 -16.94 23.73 -13.12
CA ASN A 558 -17.71 23.87 -14.36
C ASN A 558 -17.31 25.14 -15.14
N ALA A 559 -16.99 26.23 -14.45
CA ALA A 559 -16.60 27.48 -15.08
C ALA A 559 -15.20 27.43 -15.72
N ASN A 560 -14.29 26.65 -15.14
CA ASN A 560 -12.86 26.65 -15.52
C ASN A 560 -12.40 25.37 -16.23
N MET A 561 -13.18 24.29 -16.17
CA MET A 561 -12.93 23.01 -16.82
C MET A 561 -14.04 22.70 -17.83
N LEU A 562 -13.82 23.09 -19.08
CA LEU A 562 -14.80 22.98 -20.18
C LEU A 562 -15.11 21.52 -20.57
N GLY A 563 -14.14 20.62 -20.37
CA GLY A 563 -14.26 19.19 -20.66
C GLY A 563 -14.65 18.36 -19.42
N PRO A 564 -14.66 17.03 -19.56
CA PRO A 564 -14.77 16.14 -18.41
C PRO A 564 -13.51 16.15 -17.53
N ASN A 565 -12.36 16.52 -18.11
CA ASN A 565 -11.05 16.59 -17.45
C ASN A 565 -10.09 17.53 -18.23
N GLN A 566 -8.88 17.71 -17.71
CA GLN A 566 -7.81 18.60 -18.17
C GLN A 566 -6.54 17.85 -18.61
N TYR A 567 -6.62 16.57 -19.02
CA TYR A 567 -5.44 15.77 -19.42
C TYR A 567 -4.61 16.39 -20.56
N HIS A 568 -5.20 17.31 -21.32
CA HIS A 568 -4.53 18.07 -22.39
C HIS A 568 -3.58 19.16 -21.86
N ILE A 569 -3.71 19.58 -20.60
CA ILE A 569 -2.83 20.55 -19.94
C ILE A 569 -1.56 19.84 -19.46
N ARG A 570 -0.62 19.57 -20.38
CA ARG A 570 0.54 18.71 -20.10
C ARG A 570 1.56 19.26 -19.10
N ARG A 571 1.51 20.57 -18.80
CA ARG A 571 2.45 21.26 -17.90
C ARG A 571 3.92 21.00 -18.27
N GLU A 572 4.26 21.06 -19.57
CA GLU A 572 5.62 20.84 -20.07
C GLU A 572 6.60 21.92 -19.60
N ASP A 573 6.10 23.07 -19.14
CA ASP A 573 6.82 24.15 -18.48
C ASP A 573 7.39 23.75 -17.11
N VAL A 574 6.76 22.79 -16.43
CA VAL A 574 7.12 22.41 -15.06
C VAL A 574 8.46 21.67 -15.06
N ARG A 575 9.36 22.13 -14.20
CA ARG A 575 10.61 21.46 -13.83
C ARG A 575 10.67 21.47 -12.30
N VAL A 576 10.76 20.29 -11.71
CA VAL A 576 10.85 20.10 -10.25
C VAL A 576 12.07 19.25 -9.98
N ALA A 577 13.02 19.80 -9.24
CA ALA A 577 14.17 19.07 -8.73
C ALA A 577 13.83 18.40 -7.39
N ALA A 578 14.60 17.38 -7.00
CA ALA A 578 14.42 16.71 -5.71
C ALA A 578 14.50 17.69 -4.53
N ALA A 579 15.41 18.67 -4.60
CA ALA A 579 15.54 19.71 -3.58
C ALA A 579 14.29 20.58 -3.41
N ASP A 580 13.49 20.77 -4.46
CA ASP A 580 12.25 21.55 -4.38
C ASP A 580 11.22 20.84 -3.50
N LEU A 581 11.13 19.51 -3.60
CA LEU A 581 10.25 18.65 -2.77
C LEU A 581 10.71 18.56 -1.30
N LEU A 582 11.93 18.99 -1.00
CA LEU A 582 12.54 18.99 0.33
C LEU A 582 12.70 20.39 0.91
N ASN A 583 12.19 21.42 0.24
CA ASN A 583 12.39 22.80 0.67
C ASN A 583 11.59 23.14 1.93
N THR A 584 12.30 23.43 3.03
CA THR A 584 11.71 23.71 4.35
C THR A 584 11.47 25.20 4.60
N LYS A 585 11.70 26.07 3.62
CA LYS A 585 11.41 27.50 3.71
C LYS A 585 9.91 27.75 3.63
N VAL A 586 9.26 27.62 4.79
CA VAL A 586 7.83 27.91 4.98
C VAL A 586 7.70 29.16 5.85
N PRO A 587 7.00 30.21 5.40
CA PRO A 587 6.73 31.36 6.25
C PRO A 587 5.79 30.95 7.38
N GLY A 588 6.05 31.41 8.60
CA GLY A 588 5.23 31.10 9.78
C GLY A 588 6.07 31.01 11.04
N GLU A 589 5.38 30.94 12.18
CA GLU A 589 5.98 30.79 13.50
C GLU A 589 5.34 29.58 14.21
N ILE A 590 5.95 29.14 15.31
CA ILE A 590 5.33 28.16 16.19
C ILE A 590 4.64 28.97 17.28
N THR A 591 3.30 28.93 17.33
CA THR A 591 2.54 29.80 18.23
C THR A 591 1.98 29.06 19.44
N THR A 592 1.81 29.75 20.56
CA THR A 592 1.15 29.21 21.76
C THR A 592 -0.25 28.68 21.42
N GLU A 593 -1.00 29.42 20.60
CA GLU A 593 -2.31 29.00 20.11
C GLU A 593 -2.20 27.75 19.22
N GLY A 594 -1.23 27.70 18.31
CA GLY A 594 -0.96 26.56 17.44
C GLY A 594 -0.67 25.28 18.22
N VAL A 595 0.18 25.37 19.26
CA VAL A 595 0.49 24.24 20.15
C VAL A 595 -0.74 23.78 20.92
N LYS A 596 -1.47 24.70 21.58
CA LYS A 596 -2.69 24.34 22.34
C LYS A 596 -3.79 23.77 21.43
N SER A 597 -3.91 24.28 20.21
CA SER A 597 -4.81 23.75 19.18
C SER A 597 -4.41 22.33 18.77
N ASN A 598 -3.12 22.08 18.51
CA ASN A 598 -2.63 20.74 18.20
C ASN A 598 -2.89 19.74 19.34
N ILE A 599 -2.67 20.12 20.60
CA ILE A 599 -3.00 19.28 21.77
C ILE A 599 -4.50 18.96 21.78
N SER A 600 -5.35 19.99 21.70
CA SER A 600 -6.80 19.82 21.79
C SER A 600 -7.34 18.93 20.66
N THR A 601 -6.86 19.14 19.43
CA THR A 601 -7.24 18.33 18.27
C THR A 601 -6.74 16.89 18.40
N ALA A 602 -5.48 16.67 18.79
CA ALA A 602 -4.94 15.33 18.97
C ALA A 602 -5.73 14.55 20.04
N LEU A 603 -6.06 15.18 21.18
CA LEU A 603 -6.85 14.55 22.23
C LEU A 603 -8.30 14.26 21.77
N ALA A 604 -8.97 15.26 21.17
CA ALA A 604 -10.36 15.13 20.75
C ALA A 604 -10.55 14.02 19.71
N TYR A 605 -9.71 14.02 18.67
CA TYR A 605 -9.79 13.01 17.62
C TYR A 605 -9.40 11.63 18.15
N THR A 606 -8.28 11.51 18.85
CA THR A 606 -7.81 10.21 19.35
C THR A 606 -8.81 9.57 20.30
N ALA A 607 -9.41 10.36 21.20
CA ALA A 607 -10.42 9.85 22.12
C ALA A 607 -11.70 9.42 21.39
N ALA A 608 -12.16 10.17 20.39
CA ALA A 608 -13.31 9.77 19.57
C ALA A 608 -13.02 8.50 18.75
N TRP A 609 -11.81 8.38 18.19
CA TRP A 609 -11.39 7.24 17.39
C TRP A 609 -11.34 5.95 18.23
N VAL A 610 -10.76 6.02 19.43
CA VAL A 610 -10.77 4.89 20.39
C VAL A 610 -12.21 4.57 20.84
N GLY A 611 -13.09 5.56 20.87
CA GLY A 611 -14.54 5.40 21.08
C GLY A 611 -15.30 4.80 19.90
N GLY A 612 -14.66 4.57 18.75
CA GLY A 612 -15.27 3.96 17.56
C GLY A 612 -15.77 4.96 16.50
N ASN A 613 -15.45 6.25 16.63
CA ASN A 613 -15.79 7.28 15.63
C ASN A 613 -14.53 7.88 15.00
N GLY A 614 -14.30 7.62 13.70
CA GLY A 614 -13.14 8.13 12.95
C GLY A 614 -13.40 9.41 12.14
N CYS A 615 -14.62 9.95 12.15
CA CYS A 615 -14.99 11.13 11.39
C CYS A 615 -15.73 12.11 12.30
N ILE A 616 -15.01 13.10 12.86
CA ILE A 616 -15.59 14.03 13.83
C ILE A 616 -15.66 15.46 13.32
N PRO A 617 -16.75 16.19 13.58
CA PRO A 617 -16.77 17.63 13.42
C PRO A 617 -15.97 18.28 14.55
N LEU A 618 -14.93 19.02 14.21
CA LEU A 618 -14.11 19.77 15.17
C LEU A 618 -13.85 21.17 14.62
N ASN A 619 -14.21 22.22 15.36
CA ASN A 619 -14.02 23.61 14.95
C ASN A 619 -14.52 23.92 13.52
N TYR A 620 -15.70 23.39 13.18
CA TYR A 620 -16.31 23.51 11.85
C TYR A 620 -15.54 22.86 10.69
N LEU A 621 -14.61 21.95 11.00
CA LEU A 621 -13.93 21.08 10.04
C LEU A 621 -14.34 19.63 10.30
N MET A 622 -14.48 18.86 9.23
CA MET A 622 -14.64 17.41 9.34
C MET A 622 -13.26 16.77 9.37
N GLU A 623 -12.83 16.30 10.55
CA GLU A 623 -11.48 15.80 10.78
C GLU A 623 -11.41 14.27 10.69
N ASP A 624 -10.29 13.78 10.18
CA ASP A 624 -9.91 12.38 10.03
C ASP A 624 -8.55 12.09 10.73
N ALA A 625 -8.05 10.86 10.61
CA ALA A 625 -6.87 10.43 11.35
C ALA A 625 -5.60 11.19 10.96
N ALA A 626 -5.47 11.61 9.69
CA ALA A 626 -4.34 12.42 9.23
C ALA A 626 -4.20 13.74 10.04
N THR A 627 -5.31 14.33 10.48
CA THR A 627 -5.27 15.52 11.35
C THR A 627 -4.68 15.20 12.72
N ALA A 628 -5.03 14.06 13.33
CA ALA A 628 -4.42 13.63 14.59
C ALA A 628 -2.94 13.25 14.43
N GLU A 629 -2.56 12.71 13.27
CA GLU A 629 -1.17 12.35 12.96
C GLU A 629 -0.28 13.59 12.85
N ILE A 630 -0.66 14.59 12.04
CA ILE A 630 0.14 15.81 11.91
C ILE A 630 0.25 16.57 13.22
N THR A 631 -0.83 16.64 14.01
CA THR A 631 -0.84 17.37 15.28
C THR A 631 0.09 16.71 16.30
N ARG A 632 0.03 15.38 16.49
CA ARG A 632 0.94 14.70 17.44
C ARG A 632 2.40 14.77 17.00
N VAL A 633 2.68 14.65 15.70
CA VAL A 633 4.05 14.59 15.19
C VAL A 633 4.69 15.99 15.17
N GLN A 634 3.92 17.06 14.96
CA GLN A 634 4.42 18.42 15.19
C GLN A 634 4.77 18.67 16.65
N LEU A 635 3.90 18.28 17.59
CA LEU A 635 4.19 18.39 19.03
C LEU A 635 5.47 17.63 19.40
N TRP A 636 5.63 16.39 18.91
CA TRP A 636 6.87 15.64 19.07
C TRP A 636 8.07 16.39 18.46
N GLN A 637 7.96 16.89 17.22
CA GLN A 637 9.06 17.55 16.51
C GLN A 637 9.56 18.78 17.28
N TRP A 638 8.63 19.60 17.77
CA TRP A 638 8.95 20.82 18.51
C TRP A 638 9.60 20.53 19.87
N VAL A 639 9.15 19.49 20.57
CA VAL A 639 9.80 19.03 21.81
C VAL A 639 11.18 18.44 21.53
N HIS A 640 11.28 17.56 20.53
CA HIS A 640 12.51 16.83 20.21
C HIS A 640 13.66 17.78 19.85
N TYR A 641 13.36 18.83 19.10
CA TYR A 641 14.36 19.81 18.66
C TYR A 641 14.47 21.07 19.54
N GLN A 642 13.73 21.11 20.64
CA GLN A 642 13.67 22.26 21.55
C GLN A 642 13.33 23.55 20.80
N SER A 643 12.33 23.46 19.92
CA SER A 643 11.81 24.60 19.18
C SER A 643 11.27 25.67 20.12
N ARG A 644 11.25 26.92 19.64
CA ARG A 644 10.78 28.06 20.42
C ARG A 644 9.43 28.53 19.95
N LEU A 645 8.61 28.92 20.91
CA LEU A 645 7.39 29.69 20.69
C LEU A 645 7.70 31.07 20.13
N GLU A 646 6.69 31.77 19.63
CA GLU A 646 6.71 33.18 19.25
C GLU A 646 7.18 34.08 20.39
N THR A 647 6.98 33.66 21.64
CA THR A 647 7.43 34.35 22.86
C THR A 647 8.93 34.14 23.16
N GLY A 648 9.59 33.22 22.46
CA GLY A 648 10.97 32.79 22.71
C GLY A 648 11.12 31.67 23.72
N GLU A 649 10.05 31.26 24.42
CA GLU A 649 10.05 30.12 25.34
C GLU A 649 10.30 28.80 24.60
N ILE A 650 11.08 27.89 25.21
CA ILE A 650 11.37 26.58 24.62
C ILE A 650 10.20 25.63 24.90
N ILE A 651 9.79 24.89 23.88
CA ILE A 651 8.75 23.87 24.01
C ILE A 651 9.38 22.63 24.67
N THR A 652 9.00 22.36 25.91
CA THR A 652 9.48 21.22 26.70
C THR A 652 8.38 20.17 26.91
N LYS A 653 8.78 18.98 27.36
CA LYS A 653 7.84 17.89 27.71
C LYS A 653 6.93 18.31 28.86
N GLU A 654 7.50 19.01 29.84
CA GLU A 654 6.83 19.49 31.04
C GLU A 654 5.79 20.56 30.69
N LEU A 655 6.12 21.46 29.76
CA LEU A 655 5.18 22.47 29.27
C LEU A 655 3.99 21.82 28.55
N LEU A 656 4.25 20.88 27.64
CA LEU A 656 3.18 20.18 26.93
C LEU A 656 2.32 19.33 27.86
N ASP A 657 2.91 18.68 28.87
CA ASP A 657 2.17 17.93 29.88
C ASP A 657 1.21 18.85 30.66
N ALA A 658 1.69 20.01 31.12
CA ALA A 658 0.89 20.97 31.85
C ALA A 658 -0.30 21.47 31.01
N TRP A 659 -0.07 21.82 29.74
CA TRP A 659 -1.15 22.21 28.83
C TRP A 659 -2.08 21.06 28.46
N THR A 660 -1.57 19.84 28.37
CA THR A 660 -2.41 18.64 28.16
C THR A 660 -3.37 18.46 29.33
N ASP A 661 -2.89 18.59 30.57
CA ASP A 661 -3.72 18.47 31.77
C ASP A 661 -4.70 19.64 31.93
N GLU A 662 -4.29 20.86 31.53
CA GLU A 662 -5.16 22.05 31.48
C GLU A 662 -6.33 21.86 30.48
N LEU A 663 -6.03 21.33 29.29
CA LEU A 663 -6.98 21.27 28.16
C LEU A 663 -7.86 20.01 28.17
N ALA A 664 -7.39 18.88 28.71
CA ALA A 664 -8.08 17.60 28.71
C ALA A 664 -9.55 17.70 29.24
N PRO A 665 -9.85 18.39 30.34
CA PRO A 665 -11.24 18.51 30.84
C PRO A 665 -12.20 19.19 29.84
N GLY A 666 -11.69 20.03 28.93
CA GLY A 666 -12.47 20.72 27.91
C GLY A 666 -12.83 19.87 26.68
N ILE A 667 -12.14 18.75 26.47
CA ILE A 667 -12.25 17.95 25.24
C ILE A 667 -13.65 17.43 24.97
N LYS A 668 -14.39 17.03 26.02
CA LYS A 668 -15.77 16.55 25.88
C LYS A 668 -16.74 17.59 25.30
N LYS A 669 -16.43 18.89 25.45
CA LYS A 669 -17.20 19.98 24.84
C LYS A 669 -16.87 20.12 23.35
N LEU A 670 -15.62 19.86 22.97
CA LEU A 670 -15.13 19.95 21.60
C LEU A 670 -15.54 18.74 20.75
N ALA A 671 -15.53 17.54 21.34
CA ALA A 671 -15.95 16.29 20.71
C ALA A 671 -17.03 15.62 21.56
N PRO A 672 -18.32 15.98 21.36
CA PRO A 672 -19.42 15.35 22.07
C PRO A 672 -19.48 13.84 21.84
N GLY A 673 -19.67 13.07 22.92
CA GLY A 673 -19.74 11.60 22.87
C GLY A 673 -18.47 10.89 23.37
N VAL A 674 -17.36 11.61 23.54
CA VAL A 674 -16.12 11.09 24.13
C VAL A 674 -16.32 10.69 25.60
N GLN A 675 -15.90 9.48 25.96
CA GLN A 675 -15.94 8.95 27.32
C GLN A 675 -14.63 9.25 28.09
N ASP A 676 -14.68 9.27 29.43
CA ASP A 676 -13.49 9.54 30.26
C ASP A 676 -12.37 8.51 30.05
N GLY A 677 -12.74 7.23 29.90
CA GLY A 677 -11.76 6.17 29.65
C GLY A 677 -11.02 6.35 28.32
N ASP A 678 -11.73 6.73 27.27
CA ASP A 678 -11.13 6.96 25.95
C ASP A 678 -10.24 8.21 25.94
N LEU A 679 -10.67 9.27 26.64
CA LEU A 679 -9.86 10.48 26.83
C LEU A 679 -8.58 10.19 27.62
N LYS A 680 -8.66 9.36 28.67
CA LYS A 680 -7.48 8.94 29.43
C LYS A 680 -6.46 8.22 28.53
N ILE A 681 -6.93 7.30 27.67
CA ILE A 681 -6.08 6.61 26.70
C ILE A 681 -5.40 7.63 25.76
N ALA A 682 -6.15 8.60 25.25
CA ALA A 682 -5.62 9.64 24.37
C ALA A 682 -4.54 10.52 25.06
N VAL A 683 -4.76 10.91 26.32
CA VAL A 683 -3.80 11.69 27.12
C VAL A 683 -2.53 10.88 27.36
N ASP A 684 -2.65 9.64 27.85
CA ASP A 684 -1.52 8.77 28.13
C ASP A 684 -0.70 8.50 26.85
N TYR A 685 -1.39 8.26 25.74
CA TYR A 685 -0.78 8.05 24.43
C TYR A 685 -0.01 9.29 23.95
N LEU A 686 -0.63 10.47 23.97
CA LEU A 686 0.02 11.72 23.52
C LEU A 686 1.27 12.02 24.37
N LYS A 687 1.16 11.94 25.69
CA LYS A 687 2.28 12.12 26.63
C LYS A 687 3.40 11.10 26.39
N GLY A 688 3.06 9.86 26.06
CA GLY A 688 4.02 8.83 25.69
C GLY A 688 4.76 9.15 24.39
N GLN A 689 4.03 9.58 23.35
CA GLN A 689 4.62 9.85 22.02
C GLN A 689 5.59 11.02 22.02
N ILE A 690 5.29 12.13 22.71
CA ILE A 690 6.20 13.30 22.77
C ILE A 690 7.54 12.99 23.46
N ARG A 691 7.63 11.86 24.18
CA ARG A 691 8.85 11.43 24.89
C ARG A 691 9.73 10.49 24.08
N GLN A 692 9.21 9.92 22.99
CA GLN A 692 9.94 8.95 22.19
C GLN A 692 11.15 9.57 21.50
N GLN A 693 12.21 8.77 21.32
CA GLN A 693 13.34 9.17 20.47
C GLN A 693 12.86 9.44 19.05
N TRP A 694 12.08 8.51 18.48
CA TRP A 694 11.39 8.65 17.21
C TRP A 694 9.91 8.36 17.43
N PRO A 695 8.99 9.15 16.88
CA PRO A 695 7.56 8.93 17.07
C PRO A 695 7.18 7.62 16.36
N SER A 696 6.14 6.94 16.86
CA SER A 696 5.61 5.76 16.18
C SER A 696 5.12 6.10 14.78
N ASP A 697 5.14 5.11 13.87
CA ASP A 697 4.83 5.36 12.47
C ASP A 697 3.39 5.82 12.25
N PHE A 698 2.42 5.28 13.00
CA PHE A 698 0.99 5.60 12.91
C PHE A 698 0.27 5.37 14.25
N LEU A 699 -0.54 6.34 14.68
CA LEU A 699 -1.38 6.22 15.88
C LEU A 699 -2.42 5.11 15.77
N THR A 700 -2.93 4.88 14.56
CA THR A 700 -3.95 3.86 14.30
C THR A 700 -3.41 2.45 14.51
N SER A 701 -2.11 2.23 14.24
CA SER A 701 -1.43 0.96 14.54
C SER A 701 -1.23 0.75 16.03
N ASP A 702 -0.79 1.79 16.74
CA ASP A 702 -0.55 1.74 18.18
C ASP A 702 -1.85 1.55 18.97
N LEU A 703 -2.96 2.11 18.48
CA LEU A 703 -4.25 2.09 19.17
C LEU A 703 -5.20 0.97 18.71
N MET A 704 -4.89 0.25 17.63
CA MET A 704 -5.66 -0.91 17.16
C MET A 704 -5.92 -1.97 18.27
N PRO A 705 -4.96 -2.29 19.17
CA PRO A 705 -5.21 -3.25 20.25
C PRO A 705 -6.36 -2.87 21.17
N TYR A 706 -6.60 -1.56 21.43
CA TYR A 706 -7.72 -1.12 22.25
C TYR A 706 -9.07 -1.40 21.56
N LEU A 707 -9.15 -1.17 20.24
CA LEU A 707 -10.35 -1.51 19.48
C LEU A 707 -10.56 -3.02 19.42
N ALA A 708 -9.49 -3.80 19.22
CA ALA A 708 -9.57 -5.26 19.14
C ALA A 708 -10.02 -5.86 20.48
N ALA A 709 -9.51 -5.34 21.60
CA ALA A 709 -9.95 -5.74 22.94
C ALA A 709 -11.43 -5.42 23.18
N LYS A 710 -11.92 -4.23 22.75
CA LYS A 710 -13.35 -3.88 22.82
C LYS A 710 -14.24 -4.81 21.98
N ASP A 711 -13.70 -5.38 20.91
CA ASP A 711 -14.39 -6.36 20.06
C ASP A 711 -14.26 -7.82 20.56
N GLY A 712 -13.60 -8.04 21.71
CA GLY A 712 -13.47 -9.36 22.35
C GLY A 712 -12.30 -10.22 21.85
N VAL A 713 -11.32 -9.64 21.15
CA VAL A 713 -10.17 -10.38 20.62
C VAL A 713 -9.12 -10.67 21.70
N ASP A 714 -8.61 -11.89 21.72
CA ASP A 714 -7.47 -12.29 22.56
C ASP A 714 -6.22 -11.45 22.24
N PRO A 715 -5.52 -10.89 23.25
CA PRO A 715 -4.34 -10.06 23.05
C PRO A 715 -3.26 -10.67 22.15
N LYS A 716 -3.14 -12.01 22.06
CA LYS A 716 -2.13 -12.68 21.22
C LYS A 716 -2.26 -12.38 19.72
N PHE A 717 -3.43 -11.96 19.26
CA PHE A 717 -3.68 -11.58 17.85
C PHE A 717 -3.47 -10.09 17.59
N THR A 718 -3.11 -9.32 18.62
CA THR A 718 -2.74 -7.92 18.47
C THR A 718 -1.23 -7.79 18.30
N ARG A 719 -0.78 -7.03 17.30
CA ARG A 719 0.65 -6.87 16.95
C ARG A 719 1.52 -6.41 18.11
N ALA A 720 0.95 -5.65 19.06
CA ALA A 720 1.64 -5.29 20.30
C ALA A 720 2.18 -6.53 21.05
N ALA A 721 1.45 -7.65 21.07
CA ALA A 721 1.91 -8.91 21.67
C ALA A 721 3.01 -9.63 20.86
N LEU A 722 3.20 -9.26 19.59
CA LEU A 722 4.14 -9.91 18.67
C LEU A 722 5.45 -9.12 18.47
N THR A 723 5.50 -7.83 18.80
CA THR A 723 6.71 -7.00 18.61
C THR A 723 7.21 -6.24 19.83
N HIS A 724 6.49 -6.21 20.95
CA HIS A 724 7.01 -5.69 22.23
C HIS A 724 6.42 -6.46 23.42
N LYS A 725 7.25 -6.84 24.40
CA LYS A 725 6.72 -7.33 25.69
C LYS A 725 5.79 -6.25 26.26
N PRO A 726 4.51 -6.54 26.56
CA PRO A 726 3.67 -5.58 27.25
C PRO A 726 4.26 -5.31 28.63
N THR A 727 4.28 -4.05 29.04
CA THR A 727 4.51 -3.70 30.45
C THR A 727 3.41 -4.34 31.32
N PRO A 728 3.70 -4.73 32.57
CA PRO A 728 2.79 -5.54 33.40
C PRO A 728 1.42 -4.92 33.72
N ASP A 729 1.21 -3.63 33.41
CA ASP A 729 0.00 -2.91 33.81
C ASP A 729 -1.22 -3.16 32.91
N LEU A 730 -1.05 -3.84 31.76
CA LEU A 730 -2.15 -4.10 30.83
C LEU A 730 -3.05 -5.30 31.23
N ILE A 731 -2.68 -6.07 32.26
CA ILE A 731 -3.40 -7.31 32.64
C ILE A 731 -4.22 -7.12 33.94
N HIS A 732 -3.95 -6.09 34.74
CA HIS A 732 -4.52 -6.01 36.09
C HIS A 732 -5.85 -5.26 36.24
N SER A 733 -6.36 -4.59 35.19
CA SER A 733 -7.57 -3.75 35.31
C SER A 733 -8.88 -4.37 34.80
N LEU A 734 -8.86 -5.60 34.28
CA LEU A 734 -10.06 -6.26 33.73
C LEU A 734 -10.13 -7.75 34.06
N SER A 735 -10.03 -8.13 35.35
CA SER A 735 -10.43 -9.48 35.79
C SER A 735 -10.71 -9.58 37.29
N VAL A 736 -11.75 -8.94 37.84
CA VAL A 736 -12.36 -9.44 39.08
C VAL A 736 -13.86 -9.12 39.12
N THR A 737 -14.69 -10.09 38.75
CA THR A 737 -16.06 -10.20 39.28
C THR A 737 -16.42 -11.68 39.42
N SER A 738 -16.14 -12.24 40.60
CA SER A 738 -16.83 -13.44 41.07
C SER A 738 -17.00 -13.42 42.59
N TYR A 739 -18.26 -13.27 42.98
CA TYR A 739 -18.94 -13.65 44.23
C TYR A 739 -18.15 -14.47 45.28
N PHE A 740 -18.08 -13.98 46.53
CA PHE A 740 -18.67 -14.53 47.79
C PHE A 740 -18.24 -13.65 49.01
N PRO A 741 -19.01 -13.57 50.13
CA PRO A 741 -19.00 -12.46 51.10
C PRO A 741 -18.02 -12.66 52.30
N PRO A 742 -17.82 -11.63 53.15
CA PRO A 742 -16.62 -11.51 54.00
C PRO A 742 -16.82 -12.04 55.43
N ARG A 743 -15.72 -12.43 56.10
CA ARG A 743 -15.63 -12.34 57.57
C ARG A 743 -14.18 -12.34 58.11
N ALA A 744 -13.89 -11.24 58.80
CA ALA A 744 -13.18 -11.09 60.08
C ALA A 744 -11.71 -11.47 60.25
N GLY A 745 -10.90 -10.51 60.77
CA GLY A 745 -9.72 -10.80 61.59
C GLY A 745 -8.53 -9.84 61.45
N LEU A 746 -8.51 -8.77 62.26
CA LEU A 746 -7.37 -7.90 62.64
C LEU A 746 -6.22 -8.68 63.34
N PRO A 747 -5.10 -8.07 63.80
CA PRO A 747 -4.24 -6.98 63.27
C PRO A 747 -2.71 -7.25 63.51
N GLY A 748 -1.85 -6.27 63.13
CA GLY A 748 -0.51 -6.03 63.73
C GLY A 748 0.65 -6.26 62.75
N GLU A 749 1.34 -5.24 62.23
CA GLU A 749 2.29 -4.29 62.85
C GLU A 749 3.74 -4.58 62.38
N LEU A 750 4.27 -3.59 61.65
CA LEU A 750 5.57 -2.93 61.85
C LEU A 750 6.92 -3.64 61.54
N VAL A 751 7.78 -2.83 60.89
CA VAL A 751 9.26 -2.76 60.97
C VAL A 751 10.10 -3.41 59.85
N ALA A 752 10.57 -2.56 58.93
CA ALA A 752 11.90 -2.65 58.28
C ALA A 752 13.00 -2.32 59.33
N PRO A 753 14.32 -2.64 59.21
CA PRO A 753 15.10 -2.37 57.99
C PRO A 753 16.48 -3.10 57.81
N ARG A 754 17.23 -2.62 56.81
CA ARG A 754 18.69 -2.40 56.74
C ARG A 754 19.64 -3.46 56.15
N CYS A 755 20.45 -2.93 55.23
CA CYS A 755 21.65 -3.43 54.59
C CYS A 755 22.84 -3.67 55.55
N VAL A 756 23.76 -4.55 55.16
CA VAL A 756 25.18 -4.54 55.58
C VAL A 756 26.08 -4.99 54.40
N HIS A 757 27.19 -4.26 54.23
CA HIS A 757 28.33 -4.48 53.34
C HIS A 757 29.41 -5.41 53.94
N SER A 758 30.21 -6.06 53.07
CA SER A 758 31.66 -6.40 53.21
C SER A 758 31.99 -7.48 52.17
N GLY A 759 33.15 -7.61 51.53
CA GLY A 759 34.49 -7.05 51.72
C GLY A 759 35.54 -8.19 51.62
N ASP A 760 36.42 -8.09 50.62
CA ASP A 760 37.83 -8.57 50.54
C ASP A 760 38.29 -10.04 50.33
N ASP A 761 39.25 -10.12 49.39
CA ASP A 761 40.55 -10.82 49.33
C ASP A 761 40.76 -12.35 49.06
N GLY A 762 41.46 -12.63 47.93
CA GLY A 762 42.87 -13.07 47.97
C GLY A 762 43.28 -14.56 47.93
N THR A 763 43.64 -15.05 46.73
CA THR A 763 44.74 -16.01 46.38
C THR A 763 44.81 -17.47 46.93
N THR A 764 44.91 -18.48 46.03
CA THR A 764 46.12 -19.33 45.79
C THR A 764 45.92 -20.56 44.84
N ARG A 765 46.87 -20.70 43.88
CA ARG A 765 47.54 -21.90 43.27
C ARG A 765 46.77 -23.05 42.57
N SER A 766 47.21 -23.34 41.33
CA SER A 766 46.98 -24.53 40.47
C SER A 766 47.87 -25.75 40.84
N PRO A 767 47.67 -26.99 40.31
CA PRO A 767 48.20 -27.35 38.96
C PRO A 767 47.50 -28.49 38.13
N PHE A 768 47.74 -28.50 36.80
CA PHE A 768 47.87 -29.63 35.82
C PHE A 768 46.68 -30.63 35.60
N ILE A 769 46.34 -31.27 34.45
CA ILE A 769 46.73 -31.41 33.01
C ILE A 769 45.53 -32.01 32.25
N LEU A 770 45.28 -31.62 30.99
CA LEU A 770 44.60 -32.45 29.96
C LEU A 770 45.20 -32.13 28.56
N PRO A 771 45.34 -33.12 27.63
CA PRO A 771 46.19 -32.97 26.44
C PRO A 771 45.49 -32.63 25.10
N LEU A 772 46.34 -32.15 24.19
CA LEU A 772 46.26 -31.87 22.73
C LEU A 772 45.52 -32.88 21.83
N PHE A 773 44.93 -32.41 20.72
CA PHE A 773 45.50 -32.49 19.35
C PHE A 773 44.67 -31.76 18.24
N PHE A 774 45.29 -30.71 17.66
CA PHE A 774 45.26 -30.13 16.28
C PHE A 774 44.00 -30.19 15.39
N SER A 775 43.46 -29.10 14.81
CA SER A 775 44.02 -28.03 13.94
C SER A 775 44.59 -28.54 12.61
N ILE A 776 43.84 -28.37 11.51
CA ILE A 776 44.24 -28.16 10.10
C ILE A 776 42.99 -27.60 9.37
N CYS A 777 43.17 -26.46 8.69
CA CYS A 777 42.30 -25.77 7.70
C CYS A 777 41.97 -24.33 8.09
N ASP A 778 42.97 -23.46 8.05
CA ASP A 778 42.82 -22.06 7.61
C ASP A 778 44.21 -21.49 7.29
N CYS A 779 44.70 -21.77 6.07
CA CYS A 779 45.81 -21.07 5.42
C CYS A 779 45.95 -21.54 3.96
N ALA A 780 45.24 -20.86 3.04
CA ALA A 780 45.40 -20.77 1.57
C ALA A 780 44.02 -20.30 1.05
N GLU A 781 43.77 -19.14 0.44
CA GLU A 781 44.52 -18.35 -0.54
C GLU A 781 44.13 -16.87 -0.45
N LYS A 782 45.11 -15.99 -0.30
CA LYS A 782 45.15 -14.66 -0.93
C LYS A 782 46.50 -14.55 -1.64
N ILE A 783 46.54 -14.98 -2.89
CA ILE A 783 47.58 -14.60 -3.85
C ILE A 783 46.87 -13.75 -4.90
N GLY A 784 47.16 -12.44 -4.90
CA GLY A 784 46.84 -11.56 -6.02
C GLY A 784 47.87 -11.73 -7.14
N PRO A 785 47.56 -11.33 -8.38
CA PRO A 785 48.54 -11.31 -9.46
C PRO A 785 49.58 -10.20 -9.22
N THR A 786 50.84 -10.54 -9.47
CA THR A 786 51.98 -9.63 -9.57
C THR A 786 51.94 -8.80 -10.85
N GLU A 787 52.08 -7.48 -10.70
CA GLU A 787 52.75 -6.47 -11.58
C GLU A 787 52.40 -5.11 -10.94
N GLY A 788 53.26 -4.19 -10.54
CA GLY A 788 54.71 -4.01 -10.46
C GLY A 788 54.94 -2.59 -9.91
N PHE A 789 56.16 -2.35 -9.44
CA PHE A 789 56.76 -1.05 -9.02
C PHE A 789 56.67 -0.60 -7.56
N GLU A 790 57.88 -0.45 -7.02
CA GLU A 790 58.35 0.02 -5.72
C GLU A 790 57.88 1.44 -5.39
N PHE A 791 57.75 1.76 -4.09
CA PHE A 791 58.52 2.82 -3.43
C PHE A 791 58.34 2.77 -1.91
N ASP A 792 59.32 3.35 -1.22
CA ASP A 792 59.81 3.06 0.12
C ASP A 792 58.90 3.34 1.31
N ILE A 793 59.18 2.59 2.37
CA ILE A 793 58.72 2.74 3.75
C ILE A 793 59.38 3.97 4.37
N CYS A 794 58.58 4.85 4.97
CA CYS A 794 59.00 5.67 6.10
C CYS A 794 57.97 5.52 7.23
N GLU A 795 58.46 5.06 8.38
CA GLU A 795 57.80 5.11 9.69
C GLU A 795 57.24 6.51 10.00
N ILE A 796 56.19 6.59 10.81
CA ILE A 796 56.13 7.47 12.00
C ILE A 796 55.00 7.02 12.95
N LYS A 797 55.37 7.03 14.23
CA LYS A 797 54.62 6.66 15.43
C LYS A 797 53.41 7.58 15.69
N ALA A 798 52.43 7.01 16.40
CA ALA A 798 51.40 7.75 17.11
C ALA A 798 51.99 8.56 18.27
N ASP A 799 51.53 9.80 18.45
CA ASP A 799 51.63 10.51 19.71
C ASP A 799 50.42 11.41 19.98
N SER A 800 50.16 11.56 21.27
CA SER A 800 49.01 12.15 21.93
C SER A 800 49.15 13.67 22.16
N ALA A 801 48.24 14.45 21.59
CA ALA A 801 47.76 15.79 22.02
C ALA A 801 46.85 16.30 20.88
N GLY A 802 45.61 16.75 21.06
CA GLY A 802 45.18 17.73 22.04
C GLY A 802 45.19 19.14 21.41
N ILE A 803 44.15 19.45 20.60
CA ILE A 803 43.69 20.79 20.18
C ILE A 803 44.55 21.50 19.10
N VAL A 804 43.93 21.91 17.97
CA VAL A 804 43.94 23.29 17.42
C VAL A 804 42.86 23.45 16.32
N SER A 805 42.19 24.59 16.39
CA SER A 805 41.21 25.21 15.48
C SER A 805 41.62 25.32 14.01
N PHE A 806 40.65 25.32 13.10
CA PHE A 806 40.81 25.93 11.76
C PHE A 806 39.81 27.08 11.59
N ALA A 807 40.37 28.27 11.38
CA ALA A 807 39.69 29.46 10.89
C ALA A 807 40.48 30.00 9.69
N SER A 808 39.76 30.77 8.86
CA SER A 808 40.22 31.50 7.67
C SER A 808 40.44 30.64 6.42
N THR A 809 40.09 31.05 5.20
CA THR A 809 39.29 32.12 4.56
C THR A 809 39.47 31.84 3.06
N GLU A 810 38.43 32.06 2.24
CA GLU A 810 38.45 32.69 0.89
C GLU A 810 39.80 32.68 0.11
N LYS A 811 39.91 32.31 -1.18
CA LYS A 811 39.06 32.61 -2.36
C LYS A 811 39.72 32.04 -3.67
N PRO A 812 39.28 32.34 -4.90
CA PRO A 812 38.79 31.37 -5.89
C PRO A 812 39.68 31.26 -7.16
N GLU A 813 39.07 30.85 -8.28
CA GLU A 813 39.60 30.62 -9.65
C GLU A 813 39.97 29.15 -9.89
N GLY A 814 39.59 28.49 -10.97
CA GLY A 814 38.87 28.85 -12.17
C GLY A 814 38.98 27.67 -13.14
N THR A 815 37.85 27.26 -13.70
CA THR A 815 37.63 26.68 -15.03
C THR A 815 38.78 25.93 -15.75
N ILE A 816 38.57 24.67 -16.14
CA ILE A 816 38.48 24.20 -17.56
C ILE A 816 38.59 22.66 -17.68
N ARG A 817 37.53 22.09 -18.30
CA ARG A 817 37.40 20.94 -19.22
C ARG A 817 37.88 19.53 -18.85
N GLN A 818 36.88 18.64 -18.84
CA GLN A 818 36.73 17.44 -19.70
C GLN A 818 38.02 16.75 -20.17
N ILE A 819 38.25 15.55 -19.63
CA ILE A 819 38.22 14.28 -20.38
C ILE A 819 37.34 13.32 -19.60
#